data_AF-A0A4Q7YTH8-F1
#
_entry.id   AF-A0A4Q7YTH8-F1
#
_cell.length_a   1.000
_cell.length_b   1.000
_cell.length_c   1.000
_cell.angle_alpha   90.00
_cell.angle_beta   90.00
_cell.angle_gamma   90.00
#
_symmetry.space_group_name_H-M   'P 1'
#
loop_
_entity.id
_entity.type
_entity.pdbx_description
1 polymer ?
#
loop_
_entity_poly.entity_id
_entity_poly.type
_entity_poly.pdbx_seq_one_letter_code
_entity_poly.pdbx_strand_id
1 'polypeptide(L)'
;MNTLFRPKLKLSGMQWILVGALLIEGVIFSLGSPAFLTWGNLLEILRFSVELGLLAIALTPILITGGIDLSVGSTIGLVAVTFGLAWHTLHLPILLAIALALLIGCLCGAINAVLIAGLHLPALIITLGTYSLYRGIAEGITRASESFTGYPHDFLLLGQGYLWKIPVQVFLFAFFILVYGILLHRSVIGRGLYAIGLNSEGAHYAGIPVRRYLSLVYLLSGAIAGLAAIIYVAHLGLAKSDLGTGFELQAITAIVIGGTSVFGGRGNLFGTVLGLLFLCVLQNGLHLLAAPSEATGVLTGVLLISVVAIDLLHENIRTFSEHALRHRKTILLAASACTLFAVVLVIHHLRSSRTSVSGQHHRPVIAVMPKAKGDPYFLSARAGAEEAAQKLGVDLIWDGPTSLDASLQNELVESWITRGVDAVVVAVENKGSISTVLRKARQHHIAVLTWDADAEPDARDYFLNQATPEAIANTLTDEGARLLSGKGQFAIITGALSAENQNQWIAFIKSRVAEKYPQLKLMTVLPSDDDRDKAFTQTQNILKVYREVKLVIAISAPAVPGAAEAVQQSGRDVDVIGLSLPTICRPYIHKGVVQTIVLWNTRDLGYLTVYAGWLASQKKIAADATSIQAGRLGPLDVHGSEIILGKPMIIDKTNIDRLNF
;
A
#
# COMPACT_ATOMS: atom_id res chain seq x y z
N MET A 1 49.84 -27.32 -4.13
CA MET A 1 49.35 -25.94 -4.38
C MET A 1 48.25 -25.91 -5.46
N ASN A 2 47.25 -26.81 -5.45
CA ASN A 2 46.19 -26.81 -6.50
C ASN A 2 44.88 -27.57 -6.17
N THR A 3 44.44 -27.61 -4.90
CA THR A 3 43.17 -28.29 -4.51
C THR A 3 42.25 -27.54 -3.56
N LEU A 4 42.60 -26.32 -3.13
CA LEU A 4 41.71 -25.42 -2.39
C LEU A 4 41.10 -24.42 -3.38
N PHE A 5 39.78 -24.23 -3.35
CA PHE A 5 39.00 -23.30 -4.20
C PHE A 5 38.57 -23.80 -5.60
N ARG A 6 37.81 -24.89 -5.63
CA ARG A 6 36.67 -24.96 -6.56
C ARG A 6 35.39 -24.74 -5.76
N PRO A 7 34.66 -23.62 -5.91
CA PRO A 7 33.34 -23.50 -5.31
C PRO A 7 32.40 -24.35 -6.16
N LYS A 8 32.21 -25.62 -5.80
CA LYS A 8 31.00 -26.32 -6.23
C LYS A 8 29.86 -25.57 -5.56
N LEU A 9 28.89 -25.04 -6.32
CA LEU A 9 27.58 -24.64 -5.81
C LEU A 9 26.88 -25.90 -5.27
N LYS A 10 27.35 -26.44 -4.15
CA LYS A 10 26.60 -27.42 -3.38
C LYS A 10 25.70 -26.59 -2.49
N LEU A 11 24.40 -26.67 -2.78
CA LEU A 11 23.37 -26.12 -1.92
C LEU A 11 23.62 -26.58 -0.49
N SER A 12 23.64 -25.65 0.45
CA SER A 12 23.76 -26.00 1.87
C SER A 12 22.53 -26.79 2.30
N GLY A 13 22.63 -27.59 3.38
CA GLY A 13 21.46 -28.33 3.88
C GLY A 13 20.26 -27.45 4.20
N MET A 14 20.50 -26.17 4.50
CA MET A 14 19.47 -25.15 4.76
C MET A 14 18.76 -24.70 3.49
N GLN A 15 19.49 -24.51 2.38
CA GLN A 15 18.90 -24.13 1.10
C GLN A 15 17.99 -25.24 0.56
N TRP A 16 18.33 -26.52 0.79
CA TRP A 16 17.44 -27.63 0.44
C TRP A 16 16.15 -27.68 1.25
N ILE A 17 16.19 -27.34 2.55
CA ILE A 17 14.98 -27.25 3.38
C ILE A 17 14.08 -26.15 2.85
N LEU A 18 14.65 -24.98 2.53
CA LEU A 18 13.88 -23.85 2.01
C LEU A 18 13.28 -24.13 0.62
N VAL A 19 14.01 -24.81 -0.26
CA VAL A 19 13.47 -25.32 -1.53
C VAL A 19 12.31 -26.30 -1.28
N GLY A 20 12.46 -27.21 -0.31
CA GLY A 20 11.37 -28.11 0.08
C GLY A 20 10.14 -27.37 0.59
N ALA A 21 10.33 -26.36 1.45
CA ALA A 21 9.25 -25.53 1.96
C ALA A 21 8.53 -24.77 0.84
N LEU A 22 9.27 -24.16 -0.08
CA LEU A 22 8.73 -23.47 -1.26
C LEU A 22 7.92 -24.41 -2.17
N LEU A 23 8.38 -25.65 -2.35
CA LEU A 23 7.64 -26.66 -3.13
C LEU A 23 6.34 -27.07 -2.44
N ILE A 24 6.37 -27.28 -1.12
CA ILE A 24 5.16 -27.63 -0.35
C ILE A 24 4.16 -26.47 -0.40
N GLU A 25 4.64 -25.25 -0.20
CA GLU A 25 3.84 -24.03 -0.31
C GLU A 25 3.19 -23.91 -1.69
N GLY A 26 3.95 -24.14 -2.76
CA GLY A 26 3.43 -24.15 -4.12
C GLY A 26 2.34 -25.21 -4.33
N VAL A 27 2.49 -26.41 -3.75
CA VAL A 27 1.45 -27.45 -3.78
C VAL A 27 0.20 -26.99 -3.02
N ILE A 28 0.36 -26.45 -1.81
CA ILE A 28 -0.76 -26.00 -0.97
C ILE A 28 -1.58 -24.93 -1.69
N PHE A 29 -0.93 -23.89 -2.22
CA PHE A 29 -1.64 -22.82 -2.92
C PHE A 29 -2.21 -23.27 -4.27
N SER A 30 -1.54 -24.19 -4.98
CA SER A 30 -2.10 -24.81 -6.18
C SER A 30 -3.38 -25.60 -5.90
N LEU A 31 -3.47 -26.26 -4.74
CA LEU A 31 -4.69 -26.95 -4.30
C LEU A 31 -5.78 -25.98 -3.79
N GLY A 32 -5.37 -24.78 -3.37
CA GLY A 32 -6.26 -23.74 -2.88
C GLY A 32 -6.85 -22.85 -3.97
N SER A 33 -6.10 -22.59 -5.05
CA SER A 33 -6.53 -21.79 -6.20
C SER A 33 -5.95 -22.33 -7.52
N PRO A 34 -6.79 -22.65 -8.52
CA PRO A 34 -6.32 -23.05 -9.85
C PRO A 34 -5.47 -21.98 -10.56
N ALA A 35 -5.66 -20.70 -10.19
CA ALA A 35 -4.92 -19.58 -10.76
C ALA A 35 -3.43 -19.56 -10.35
N PHE A 36 -3.06 -20.26 -9.28
CA PHE A 36 -1.74 -20.12 -8.67
C PHE A 36 -0.59 -20.60 -9.56
N LEU A 37 -0.73 -21.74 -10.26
CA LEU A 37 0.33 -22.24 -11.18
C LEU A 37 0.18 -21.70 -12.61
N THR A 38 -0.67 -20.71 -12.85
CA THR A 38 -0.79 -20.12 -14.18
C THR A 38 0.46 -19.33 -14.55
N TRP A 39 0.78 -19.31 -15.84
CA TRP A 39 1.93 -18.57 -16.35
C TRP A 39 1.86 -17.07 -15.99
N GLY A 40 0.67 -16.47 -16.07
CA GLY A 40 0.45 -15.08 -15.64
C GLY A 40 0.84 -14.85 -14.18
N ASN A 41 0.33 -15.69 -13.27
CA ASN A 41 0.63 -15.57 -11.85
C ASN A 41 2.12 -15.74 -11.54
N LEU A 42 2.80 -16.71 -12.16
CA LEU A 42 4.23 -16.91 -11.93
C LEU A 42 5.06 -15.70 -12.36
N LEU A 43 4.67 -15.04 -13.45
CA LEU A 43 5.32 -13.81 -13.91
C LEU A 43 5.04 -12.63 -12.98
N GLU A 44 3.83 -12.53 -12.42
CA GLU A 44 3.49 -11.49 -11.44
C GLU A 44 4.27 -11.68 -10.12
N ILE A 45 4.40 -12.92 -9.62
CA ILE A 45 5.28 -13.21 -8.47
C ILE A 45 6.70 -12.73 -8.74
N LEU A 46 7.24 -13.00 -9.93
CA LEU A 46 8.57 -12.52 -10.32
C LEU A 46 8.62 -11.00 -10.42
N ARG A 47 7.59 -10.35 -10.97
CA ARG A 47 7.47 -8.89 -11.08
C ARG A 47 7.57 -8.23 -9.71
N PHE A 48 6.70 -8.62 -8.76
CA PHE A 48 6.66 -8.09 -7.40
C PHE A 48 7.92 -8.42 -6.58
N SER A 49 8.64 -9.48 -6.95
CA SER A 49 9.88 -9.83 -6.25
C SER A 49 11.05 -8.90 -6.57
N VAL A 50 10.99 -8.07 -7.62
CA VAL A 50 12.17 -7.32 -8.08
C VAL A 50 12.55 -6.18 -7.16
N GLU A 51 11.61 -5.32 -6.78
CA GLU A 51 11.87 -4.14 -5.96
C GLU A 51 12.35 -4.56 -4.57
N LEU A 52 11.61 -5.49 -3.94
CA LEU A 52 11.99 -6.08 -2.66
C LEU A 52 13.29 -6.90 -2.77
N GLY A 53 13.49 -7.60 -3.89
CA GLY A 53 14.66 -8.43 -4.14
C GLY A 53 15.93 -7.63 -4.31
N LEU A 54 15.88 -6.49 -5.00
CA LEU A 54 16.98 -5.54 -5.15
C LEU A 54 17.44 -5.03 -3.77
N LEU A 55 16.50 -4.66 -2.90
CA LEU A 55 16.83 -4.32 -1.52
C LEU A 55 17.43 -5.51 -0.76
N ALA A 56 16.84 -6.70 -0.89
CA ALA A 56 17.30 -7.90 -0.17
C ALA A 56 18.76 -8.26 -0.54
N ILE A 57 19.11 -8.21 -1.83
CA ILE A 57 20.49 -8.47 -2.27
C ILE A 57 21.47 -7.38 -1.81
N ALA A 58 21.02 -6.11 -1.74
CA ALA A 58 21.85 -4.99 -1.31
C ALA A 58 22.09 -4.99 0.20
N LEU A 59 21.10 -5.40 0.99
CA LEU A 59 21.18 -5.53 2.45
C LEU A 59 21.93 -6.79 2.89
N THR A 60 21.97 -7.85 2.08
CA THR A 60 22.70 -9.10 2.41
C THR A 60 24.15 -8.86 2.86
N PRO A 61 25.00 -8.12 2.12
CA PRO A 61 26.36 -7.83 2.58
C PRO A 61 26.41 -6.96 3.85
N ILE A 62 25.42 -6.09 4.10
CA ILE A 62 25.34 -5.30 5.35
C ILE A 62 25.11 -6.25 6.54
N LEU A 63 24.12 -7.16 6.44
CA LEU A 63 23.86 -8.16 7.48
C LEU A 63 25.05 -9.08 7.70
N ILE A 64 25.76 -9.48 6.63
CA ILE A 64 26.98 -10.28 6.75
C ILE A 64 28.07 -9.56 7.57
N THR A 65 28.13 -8.22 7.54
CA THR A 65 29.06 -7.46 8.39
C THR A 65 28.57 -7.27 9.83
N GLY A 66 27.37 -7.75 10.18
CA GLY A 66 26.72 -7.49 11.48
C GLY A 66 26.03 -6.12 11.55
N GLY A 67 25.89 -5.43 10.41
CA GLY A 67 25.17 -4.16 10.31
C GLY A 67 23.68 -4.37 10.00
N ILE A 68 22.88 -3.33 10.21
CA ILE A 68 21.48 -3.27 9.82
C ILE A 68 21.23 -1.91 9.19
N ASP A 69 20.50 -1.87 8.07
CA ASP A 69 20.08 -0.65 7.39
C ASP A 69 18.56 -0.60 7.25
N LEU A 70 17.91 0.09 8.18
CA LEU A 70 16.46 0.33 8.18
C LEU A 70 16.04 1.49 7.26
N SER A 71 16.99 2.27 6.75
CA SER A 71 16.68 3.50 6.00
C SER A 71 16.28 3.25 4.55
N VAL A 72 16.45 2.03 4.03
CA VAL A 72 16.22 1.73 2.60
C VAL A 72 14.79 2.00 2.14
N GLY A 73 13.77 1.70 2.96
CA GLY A 73 12.38 1.99 2.64
C GLY A 73 12.07 3.48 2.56
N SER A 74 12.58 4.26 3.51
CA SER A 74 12.49 5.74 3.48
C SER A 74 13.30 6.37 2.35
N THR A 75 14.41 5.74 1.96
CA THR A 75 15.23 6.16 0.81
C THR A 75 14.44 5.98 -0.48
N ILE A 76 13.67 4.89 -0.62
CA ILE A 76 12.75 4.71 -1.75
C ILE A 76 11.75 5.86 -1.83
N GLY A 77 11.09 6.19 -0.71
CA GLY A 77 10.13 7.29 -0.66
C GLY A 77 10.75 8.64 -1.07
N LEU A 78 11.94 8.96 -0.54
CA LEU A 78 12.64 10.21 -0.88
C LEU A 78 13.10 10.25 -2.35
N VAL A 79 13.63 9.16 -2.87
CA VAL A 79 14.06 9.07 -4.27
C VAL A 79 12.85 9.15 -5.21
N ALA A 80 11.74 8.50 -4.87
CA ALA A 80 10.51 8.59 -5.66
C ALA A 80 9.99 10.03 -5.73
N VAL A 81 9.89 10.72 -4.59
CA VAL A 81 9.39 12.11 -4.55
C VAL A 81 10.33 13.06 -5.28
N THR A 82 11.64 12.93 -5.11
CA THR A 82 12.61 13.77 -5.84
C THR A 82 12.59 13.49 -7.34
N PHE A 83 12.38 12.25 -7.76
CA PHE A 83 12.12 11.90 -9.16
C PHE A 83 10.85 12.54 -9.70
N GLY A 84 9.74 12.44 -8.96
CA GLY A 84 8.46 13.04 -9.32
C GLY A 84 8.52 14.56 -9.42
N LEU A 85 9.19 15.22 -8.47
CA LEU A 85 9.45 16.66 -8.49
C LEU A 85 10.29 17.07 -9.71
N ALA A 86 11.34 16.30 -10.03
CA ALA A 86 12.20 16.54 -11.18
C ALA A 86 11.44 16.43 -12.51
N TRP A 87 10.56 15.44 -12.62
CA TRP A 87 9.72 15.25 -13.80
C TRP A 87 8.61 16.31 -13.91
N HIS A 88 7.79 16.46 -12.87
CA HIS A 88 6.53 17.21 -12.95
C HIS A 88 6.69 18.69 -12.67
N THR A 89 7.56 19.08 -11.72
CA THR A 89 7.69 20.49 -11.31
C THR A 89 8.86 21.16 -12.02
N LEU A 90 10.00 20.47 -12.12
CA LEU A 90 11.18 20.98 -12.83
C LEU A 90 11.14 20.71 -14.34
N HIS A 91 10.17 19.91 -14.82
CA HIS A 91 9.97 19.58 -16.23
C HIS A 91 11.25 19.03 -16.90
N LEU A 92 12.08 18.31 -16.14
CA LEU A 92 13.32 17.75 -16.66
C LEU A 92 13.04 16.56 -17.58
N PRO A 93 13.86 16.33 -18.62
CA PRO A 93 13.81 15.11 -19.40
C PRO A 93 13.90 13.87 -18.50
N ILE A 94 13.14 12.82 -18.81
CA ILE A 94 12.98 11.64 -17.93
C ILE A 94 14.33 11.01 -17.53
N LEU A 95 15.29 10.96 -18.45
CA LEU A 95 16.63 10.40 -18.17
C LEU A 95 17.42 11.25 -17.17
N LEU A 96 17.28 12.58 -17.23
CA LEU A 96 17.93 13.50 -16.29
C LEU A 96 17.26 13.42 -14.91
N ALA A 97 15.92 13.29 -14.88
CA ALA A 97 15.18 13.06 -13.65
C ALA A 97 15.61 11.74 -12.98
N ILE A 98 15.76 10.65 -13.74
CA ILE A 98 16.28 9.37 -13.24
C ILE A 98 17.71 9.55 -12.69
N ALA A 99 18.60 10.22 -13.42
CA ALA A 99 19.97 10.43 -12.97
C ALA A 99 20.05 11.22 -11.64
N LEU A 100 19.24 12.28 -11.51
CA LEU A 100 19.15 13.06 -10.27
C LEU A 100 18.62 12.21 -9.11
N ALA A 101 17.57 11.44 -9.34
CA ALA A 101 16.98 10.57 -8.33
C ALA A 101 17.96 9.47 -7.86
N LEU A 102 18.70 8.85 -8.78
CA LEU A 102 19.76 7.90 -8.42
C LEU A 102 20.89 8.55 -7.62
N LEU A 103 21.25 9.81 -7.93
CA LEU A 103 22.22 10.57 -7.15
C LEU A 103 21.73 10.80 -5.71
N ILE A 104 20.44 11.07 -5.50
CA ILE A 104 19.85 11.18 -4.17
C ILE A 104 19.93 9.86 -3.40
N GLY A 105 19.66 8.72 -4.04
CA GLY A 105 19.84 7.40 -3.42
C GLY A 105 21.29 7.14 -3.00
N CYS A 106 22.25 7.43 -3.88
CA CYS A 106 23.67 7.38 -3.56
C CYS A 106 24.05 8.31 -2.40
N LEU A 107 23.50 9.52 -2.35
CA LEU A 107 23.77 10.49 -1.27
C LEU A 107 23.24 9.98 0.08
N CYS A 108 22.05 9.39 0.09
CA CYS A 108 21.48 8.77 1.31
C CYS A 108 22.40 7.65 1.83
N GLY A 109 22.81 6.73 0.94
CA GLY A 109 23.77 5.68 1.29
C GLY A 109 25.13 6.22 1.74
N ALA A 110 25.60 7.30 1.12
CA ALA A 110 26.86 7.97 1.48
C ALA A 110 26.80 8.61 2.88
N ILE A 111 25.68 9.22 3.25
CA ILE A 111 25.48 9.78 4.60
C ILE A 111 25.60 8.65 5.64
N ASN A 112 24.90 7.52 5.44
CA ASN A 112 25.03 6.36 6.31
C ASN A 112 26.45 5.80 6.34
N ALA A 113 27.09 5.68 5.17
CA ALA A 113 28.48 5.23 5.07
C ALA A 113 29.45 6.10 5.86
N VAL A 114 29.29 7.43 5.84
CA VAL A 114 30.13 8.37 6.57
C VAL A 114 29.89 8.29 8.07
N LEU A 115 28.63 8.27 8.50
CA LEU A 115 28.27 8.23 9.92
C LEU A 115 28.65 6.90 10.57
N ILE A 116 28.40 5.78 9.90
CA ILE A 116 28.63 4.44 10.45
C ILE A 116 30.11 4.07 10.34
N ALA A 117 30.67 4.08 9.13
CA ALA A 117 32.04 3.61 8.93
C ALA A 117 33.09 4.71 9.16
N GLY A 118 32.73 5.98 8.96
CA GLY A 118 33.64 7.11 9.16
C GLY A 118 33.73 7.57 10.61
N LEU A 119 32.57 7.73 11.27
CA LEU A 119 32.49 8.18 12.67
C LEU A 119 32.33 7.04 13.68
N HIS A 120 32.27 5.77 13.23
CA HIS A 120 32.14 4.58 14.07
C HIS A 120 30.86 4.60 14.94
N LEU A 121 29.78 5.20 14.42
CA LEU A 121 28.50 5.24 15.11
C LEU A 121 27.73 3.91 14.91
N PRO A 122 26.95 3.45 15.91
CA PRO A 122 26.18 2.22 15.80
C PRO A 122 25.19 2.25 14.63
N ALA A 123 25.27 1.26 13.73
CA ALA A 123 24.50 1.21 12.50
C ALA A 123 22.98 1.29 12.69
N LEU A 124 22.44 0.58 13.69
CA LEU A 124 21.01 0.56 13.97
C LEU A 124 20.48 1.94 14.35
N ILE A 125 21.21 2.68 15.20
CA ILE A 125 20.81 4.02 15.66
C ILE A 125 20.82 5.00 14.49
N ILE A 126 21.89 4.97 13.68
CA ILE A 126 22.01 5.84 12.52
C ILE A 126 20.91 5.55 11.51
N THR A 127 20.68 4.29 11.16
CA THR A 127 19.74 3.94 10.10
C THR A 127 18.28 4.12 10.51
N LEU A 128 17.97 4.00 11.81
CA LEU A 128 16.68 4.42 12.37
C LEU A 128 16.51 5.95 12.35
N GLY A 129 17.58 6.70 12.67
CA GLY A 129 17.58 8.15 12.58
C GLY A 129 17.41 8.65 11.15
N THR A 130 18.13 8.07 10.19
CA THR A 130 18.00 8.40 8.78
C THR A 130 16.69 7.90 8.18
N TYR A 131 16.11 6.81 8.69
CA TYR A 131 14.76 6.38 8.34
C TYR A 131 13.75 7.52 8.56
N SER A 132 13.73 8.08 9.78
CA SER A 132 12.83 9.19 10.13
C SER A 132 13.18 10.47 9.37
N LEU A 133 14.46 10.76 9.19
CA LEU A 133 14.92 11.94 8.44
C LEU A 133 14.48 11.90 6.98
N TYR A 134 14.77 10.81 6.26
CA TYR A 134 14.46 10.71 4.84
C TYR A 134 12.95 10.65 4.59
N ARG A 135 12.21 9.92 5.45
CA ARG A 135 10.75 9.90 5.40
C ARG A 135 10.17 11.29 5.64
N GLY A 136 10.61 11.99 6.69
CA GLY A 136 10.14 13.34 7.01
C GLY A 136 10.48 14.37 5.92
N ILE A 137 11.63 14.27 5.27
CA ILE A 137 11.96 15.12 4.11
C ILE A 137 11.04 14.80 2.93
N ALA A 138 10.81 13.51 2.63
CA ALA A 138 9.93 13.10 1.53
C ALA A 138 8.50 13.62 1.74
N GLU A 139 7.95 13.45 2.94
CA GLU A 139 6.63 13.97 3.34
C GLU A 139 6.59 15.50 3.36
N GLY A 140 7.67 16.16 3.79
CA GLY A 140 7.79 17.62 3.76
C GLY A 140 7.74 18.20 2.34
N ILE A 141 8.37 17.52 1.38
CA ILE A 141 8.35 17.93 -0.04
C ILE A 141 6.95 17.76 -0.63
N THR A 142 6.27 16.65 -0.36
CA THR A 142 4.93 16.36 -0.90
C THR A 142 3.79 17.04 -0.14
N ARG A 143 4.10 17.80 0.92
CA ARG A 143 3.10 18.29 1.89
C ARG A 143 2.18 17.15 2.37
N ALA A 144 2.79 15.98 2.58
CA ALA A 144 2.20 14.70 2.97
C ALA A 144 1.17 14.08 2.00
N SER A 145 0.93 14.64 0.81
CA SER A 145 -0.25 14.22 0.02
C SER A 145 -0.18 14.45 -1.49
N GLU A 146 0.82 15.16 -2.01
CA GLU A 146 1.05 15.23 -3.45
C GLU A 146 1.71 13.94 -3.95
N SER A 147 0.99 13.20 -4.79
CA SER A 147 1.56 12.12 -5.60
C SER A 147 1.82 12.64 -7.02
N PHE A 148 3.00 12.35 -7.56
CA PHE A 148 3.32 12.69 -8.95
C PHE A 148 2.91 11.54 -9.88
N THR A 149 2.10 11.83 -10.90
CA THR A 149 1.64 10.87 -11.92
C THR A 149 1.94 11.40 -13.32
N GLY A 150 1.41 10.74 -14.37
CA GLY A 150 1.56 11.22 -15.75
C GLY A 150 2.94 10.98 -16.35
N TYR A 151 3.59 9.87 -15.99
CA TYR A 151 4.86 9.47 -16.60
C TYR A 151 4.65 8.94 -18.03
N PRO A 152 5.64 9.13 -18.94
CA PRO A 152 5.51 8.69 -20.33
C PRO A 152 5.45 7.17 -20.43
N HIS A 153 4.70 6.66 -21.42
CA HIS A 153 4.50 5.22 -21.62
C HIS A 153 5.82 4.45 -21.74
N ASP A 154 6.81 5.00 -22.46
CA ASP A 154 8.13 4.39 -22.63
C ASP A 154 8.87 4.16 -21.30
N PHE A 155 8.65 5.03 -20.31
CA PHE A 155 9.18 4.84 -18.97
C PHE A 155 8.40 3.77 -18.21
N LEU A 156 7.07 3.77 -18.29
CA LEU A 156 6.23 2.77 -17.63
C LEU A 156 6.53 1.35 -18.13
N LEU A 157 6.98 1.18 -19.38
CA LEU A 157 7.43 -0.11 -19.91
C LEU A 157 8.57 -0.74 -19.09
N LEU A 158 9.36 0.05 -18.36
CA LEU A 158 10.39 -0.47 -17.45
C LEU A 158 9.79 -1.33 -16.32
N GLY A 159 8.65 -0.91 -15.76
CA GLY A 159 8.00 -1.55 -14.61
C GLY A 159 6.71 -2.31 -14.94
N GLN A 160 6.14 -2.11 -16.12
CA GLN A 160 4.87 -2.72 -16.56
C GLN A 160 5.04 -3.58 -17.81
N GLY A 161 6.09 -3.33 -18.60
CA GLY A 161 6.33 -4.00 -19.86
C GLY A 161 6.81 -5.45 -19.74
N TYR A 162 6.78 -6.14 -20.88
CA TYR A 162 7.27 -7.51 -21.04
C TYR A 162 8.29 -7.59 -22.17
N LEU A 163 9.42 -8.25 -21.92
CA LEU A 163 10.38 -8.65 -22.94
C LEU A 163 10.34 -10.18 -23.04
N TRP A 164 10.03 -10.72 -24.22
CA TRP A 164 9.83 -12.16 -24.45
C TRP A 164 8.89 -12.82 -23.42
N LYS A 165 7.80 -12.12 -23.06
CA LYS A 165 6.82 -12.52 -22.03
C LYS A 165 7.35 -12.55 -20.60
N ILE A 166 8.55 -12.06 -20.33
CA ILE A 166 9.10 -11.89 -18.97
C ILE A 166 9.07 -10.40 -18.61
N PRO A 167 8.62 -10.01 -17.41
CA PRO A 167 8.67 -8.61 -16.98
C PRO A 167 10.07 -8.02 -17.14
N VAL A 168 10.17 -6.81 -17.71
CA VAL A 168 11.45 -6.17 -18.04
C VAL A 168 12.35 -6.03 -16.81
N GLN A 169 11.76 -5.68 -15.65
CA GLN A 169 12.47 -5.53 -14.38
C GLN A 169 13.19 -6.80 -13.90
N VAL A 170 12.74 -8.00 -14.30
CA VAL A 170 13.39 -9.28 -13.90
C VAL A 170 14.80 -9.40 -14.48
N PHE A 171 15.05 -8.84 -15.67
CA PHE A 171 16.40 -8.83 -16.27
C PHE A 171 17.36 -7.94 -15.48
N LEU A 172 16.89 -6.77 -15.03
CA LEU A 172 17.67 -5.90 -14.14
C LEU A 172 17.95 -6.59 -12.81
N PHE A 173 16.95 -7.27 -12.24
CA PHE A 173 17.15 -8.03 -11.01
C PHE A 173 18.20 -9.13 -11.17
N ALA A 174 18.10 -9.93 -12.24
CA ALA A 174 19.07 -10.98 -12.57
C ALA A 174 20.49 -10.42 -12.76
N PHE A 175 20.62 -9.26 -13.39
CA PHE A 175 21.89 -8.55 -13.52
C PHE A 175 22.49 -8.20 -12.15
N PHE A 176 21.71 -7.64 -11.22
CA PHE A 176 22.22 -7.30 -9.90
C PHE A 176 22.47 -8.52 -9.00
N ILE A 177 21.71 -9.61 -9.15
CA ILE A 177 22.05 -10.91 -8.52
C ILE A 177 23.44 -11.35 -8.96
N LEU A 178 23.76 -11.23 -10.25
CA LEU A 178 25.09 -11.57 -10.76
C LEU A 178 26.17 -10.65 -10.19
N VAL A 179 25.96 -9.33 -10.19
CA VAL A 179 26.91 -8.34 -9.66
C VAL A 179 27.20 -8.58 -8.18
N TYR A 180 26.17 -8.70 -7.35
CA TYR A 180 26.33 -8.98 -5.92
C TYR A 180 26.85 -10.40 -5.67
N GLY A 181 26.52 -11.36 -6.53
CA GLY A 181 27.05 -12.72 -6.46
C GLY A 181 28.57 -12.75 -6.67
N ILE A 182 29.07 -11.98 -7.64
CA ILE A 182 30.50 -11.82 -7.88
C ILE A 182 31.15 -11.06 -6.71
N LEU A 183 30.55 -9.95 -6.27
CA LEU A 183 31.04 -9.16 -5.15
C LEU A 183 31.17 -10.01 -3.88
N LEU A 184 30.16 -10.79 -3.52
CA LEU A 184 30.14 -11.51 -2.26
C LEU A 184 30.95 -12.82 -2.31
N HIS A 185 30.82 -13.59 -3.40
CA HIS A 185 31.35 -14.97 -3.45
C HIS A 185 32.66 -15.11 -4.21
N ARG A 186 33.01 -14.15 -5.07
CA ARG A 186 34.18 -14.24 -5.96
C ARG A 186 35.21 -13.14 -5.73
N SER A 187 34.88 -12.08 -5.00
CA SER A 187 35.81 -10.96 -4.76
C SER A 187 36.58 -11.06 -3.44
N VAL A 188 37.68 -10.29 -3.33
CA VAL A 188 38.42 -10.09 -2.07
C VAL A 188 37.58 -9.29 -1.06
N ILE A 189 36.76 -8.36 -1.56
CA ILE A 189 35.86 -7.54 -0.75
C ILE A 189 34.90 -8.46 0.01
N GLY A 190 34.26 -9.40 -0.68
CA GLY A 190 33.35 -10.38 -0.08
C GLY A 190 33.99 -11.14 1.09
N ARG A 191 35.19 -11.71 0.89
CA ARG A 191 35.95 -12.38 1.96
C ARG A 191 36.22 -11.45 3.16
N GLY A 192 36.53 -10.19 2.87
CA GLY A 192 36.70 -9.15 3.89
C GLY A 192 35.41 -8.87 4.68
N LEU A 193 34.26 -8.79 4.00
CA LEU A 193 32.97 -8.58 4.66
C LEU A 193 32.62 -9.72 5.63
N TYR A 194 32.86 -10.99 5.24
CA TYR A 194 32.69 -12.13 6.14
C TYR A 194 33.64 -12.07 7.35
N ALA A 195 34.89 -11.66 7.14
CA ALA A 195 35.85 -11.51 8.24
C ALA A 195 35.43 -10.40 9.22
N ILE A 196 34.98 -9.26 8.70
CA ILE A 196 34.44 -8.15 9.50
C ILE A 196 33.27 -8.62 10.37
N GLY A 197 32.34 -9.38 9.80
CA GLY A 197 31.18 -9.88 10.55
C GLY A 197 31.50 -10.97 11.58
N LEU A 198 32.65 -11.65 11.47
CA LEU A 198 33.10 -12.58 12.51
C LEU A 198 33.76 -11.84 13.68
N ASN A 199 34.62 -10.88 13.38
CA ASN A 199 35.26 -10.01 14.36
C ASN A 199 35.85 -8.77 13.65
N SER A 200 35.24 -7.60 13.83
CA SER A 200 35.66 -6.35 13.18
C SER A 200 37.05 -5.90 13.62
N GLU A 201 37.37 -6.00 14.92
CA GLU A 201 38.69 -5.66 15.47
C GLU A 201 39.76 -6.61 14.92
N GLY A 202 39.47 -7.91 14.92
CA GLY A 202 40.36 -8.93 14.36
C GLY A 202 40.62 -8.72 12.86
N ALA A 203 39.59 -8.35 12.10
CA ALA A 203 39.73 -8.01 10.69
C ALA A 203 40.60 -6.77 10.48
N HIS A 204 40.47 -5.76 11.34
CA HIS A 204 41.30 -4.55 11.30
C HIS A 204 42.78 -4.89 11.56
N TYR A 205 43.07 -5.68 12.61
CA TYR A 205 44.44 -6.14 12.89
C TYR A 205 45.02 -7.04 11.78
N ALA A 206 44.17 -7.74 11.04
CA ALA A 206 44.56 -8.53 9.86
C ALA A 206 44.78 -7.68 8.58
N GLY A 207 44.73 -6.34 8.68
CA GLY A 207 44.95 -5.41 7.57
C GLY A 207 43.77 -5.26 6.62
N ILE A 208 42.58 -5.76 6.98
CA ILE A 208 41.38 -5.58 6.17
C ILE A 208 40.90 -4.12 6.34
N PRO A 209 40.65 -3.37 5.24
CA PRO A 209 40.24 -1.98 5.33
C PRO A 209 38.75 -1.86 5.71
N VAL A 210 38.44 -2.18 6.97
CA VAL A 210 37.07 -2.29 7.53
C VAL A 210 36.22 -1.07 7.16
N ARG A 211 36.73 0.14 7.43
CA ARG A 211 36.05 1.40 7.11
C ARG A 211 35.67 1.51 5.63
N ARG A 212 36.56 1.16 4.70
CA ARG A 212 36.29 1.27 3.26
C ARG A 212 35.22 0.27 2.82
N TYR A 213 35.28 -0.95 3.35
CA TYR A 213 34.33 -2.01 3.00
C TYR A 213 32.94 -1.73 3.57
N LEU A 214 32.85 -1.25 4.81
CA LEU A 214 31.60 -0.77 5.40
C LEU A 214 31.04 0.41 4.61
N SER A 215 31.85 1.44 4.31
CA SER A 215 31.38 2.58 3.50
C SER A 215 30.84 2.16 2.14
N LEU A 216 31.50 1.19 1.48
CA LEU A 216 31.07 0.69 0.18
C LEU A 216 29.68 0.02 0.25
N VAL A 217 29.42 -0.83 1.25
CA VAL A 217 28.14 -1.57 1.32
C VAL A 217 26.96 -0.64 1.63
N TYR A 218 27.12 0.37 2.48
CA TYR A 218 26.05 1.37 2.73
C TYR A 218 25.83 2.31 1.55
N LEU A 219 26.88 2.71 0.83
CA LEU A 219 26.75 3.49 -0.41
C LEU A 219 25.97 2.69 -1.47
N LEU A 220 26.33 1.42 -1.68
CA LEU A 220 25.66 0.54 -2.62
C LEU A 220 24.20 0.25 -2.20
N SER A 221 23.92 0.14 -0.90
CA SER A 221 22.55 0.03 -0.37
C SER A 221 21.69 1.21 -0.81
N GLY A 222 22.16 2.45 -0.61
CA GLY A 222 21.44 3.65 -1.06
C GLY A 222 21.28 3.73 -2.58
N ALA A 223 22.30 3.34 -3.35
CA ALA A 223 22.24 3.31 -4.81
C ALA A 223 21.18 2.32 -5.32
N ILE A 224 21.14 1.11 -4.75
CA ILE A 224 20.15 0.09 -5.12
C ILE A 224 18.76 0.46 -4.62
N ALA A 225 18.62 1.07 -3.44
CA ALA A 225 17.34 1.62 -2.97
C ALA A 225 16.82 2.70 -3.93
N GLY A 226 17.70 3.57 -4.45
CA GLY A 226 17.33 4.54 -5.46
C GLY A 226 16.88 3.90 -6.78
N LEU A 227 17.58 2.86 -7.25
CA LEU A 227 17.17 2.11 -8.43
C LEU A 227 15.82 1.39 -8.23
N ALA A 228 15.64 0.75 -7.07
CA ALA A 228 14.39 0.09 -6.71
C ALA A 228 13.24 1.10 -6.70
N ALA A 229 13.46 2.34 -6.22
CA ALA A 229 12.47 3.40 -6.27
C ALA A 229 12.04 3.75 -7.71
N ILE A 230 12.99 3.89 -8.64
CA ILE A 230 12.69 4.19 -10.04
C ILE A 230 11.87 3.06 -10.69
N ILE A 231 12.25 1.81 -10.45
CA ILE A 231 11.50 0.65 -10.95
C ILE A 231 10.11 0.63 -10.32
N TYR A 232 10.00 0.92 -9.02
CA TYR A 232 8.72 0.90 -8.32
C TYR A 232 7.77 2.00 -8.81
N VAL A 233 8.29 3.20 -9.08
CA VAL A 233 7.54 4.28 -9.71
C VAL A 233 7.11 3.90 -11.13
N ALA A 234 7.98 3.25 -11.91
CA ALA A 234 7.62 2.76 -13.26
C ALA A 234 6.55 1.67 -13.21
N HIS A 235 6.58 0.82 -12.19
CA HIS A 235 5.62 -0.26 -11.97
C HIS A 235 4.24 0.30 -11.59
N LEU A 236 4.19 1.20 -10.59
CA LEU A 236 2.93 1.77 -10.11
C LEU A 236 2.40 2.94 -10.96
N GLY A 237 3.24 3.57 -11.77
CA GLY A 237 2.89 4.76 -12.53
C GLY A 237 2.74 6.04 -11.69
N LEU A 238 3.22 6.03 -10.45
CA LEU A 238 3.14 7.16 -9.52
C LEU A 238 4.39 7.25 -8.64
N ALA A 239 4.71 8.45 -8.16
CA ALA A 239 5.66 8.67 -7.07
C ALA A 239 5.01 9.34 -5.87
N LYS A 240 5.24 8.80 -4.67
CA LYS A 240 4.72 9.32 -3.40
C LYS A 240 5.71 9.12 -2.25
N SER A 241 5.52 9.88 -1.17
CA SER A 241 6.48 9.97 -0.06
C SER A 241 6.54 8.73 0.82
N ASP A 242 5.51 7.89 0.83
CA ASP A 242 5.37 6.66 1.62
C ASP A 242 5.73 5.39 0.84
N LEU A 243 6.17 5.48 -0.43
CA LEU A 243 6.69 4.31 -1.16
C LEU A 243 7.82 3.66 -0.37
N GLY A 244 7.87 2.32 -0.45
CA GLY A 244 8.86 1.49 0.24
C GLY A 244 8.63 1.32 1.75
N THR A 245 7.54 1.82 2.32
CA THR A 245 7.21 1.58 3.74
C THR A 245 7.11 0.09 4.02
N GLY A 246 7.85 -0.39 5.03
CA GLY A 246 7.87 -1.80 5.42
C GLY A 246 8.77 -2.69 4.57
N PHE A 247 9.29 -2.19 3.42
CA PHE A 247 10.19 -2.97 2.57
C PHE A 247 11.49 -3.30 3.30
N GLU A 248 11.96 -2.42 4.19
CA GLU A 248 13.12 -2.68 5.05
C GLU A 248 12.93 -3.95 5.91
N LEU A 249 11.76 -4.11 6.54
CA LEU A 249 11.46 -5.28 7.37
C LEU A 249 11.24 -6.54 6.53
N GLN A 250 10.54 -6.42 5.41
CA GLN A 250 10.31 -7.55 4.49
C GLN A 250 11.63 -8.05 3.88
N ALA A 251 12.53 -7.15 3.48
CA ALA A 251 13.81 -7.51 2.90
C ALA A 251 14.71 -8.20 3.94
N ILE A 252 14.78 -7.66 5.17
CA ILE A 252 15.49 -8.32 6.28
C ILE A 252 14.90 -9.70 6.55
N THR A 253 13.57 -9.82 6.57
CA THR A 253 12.87 -11.10 6.78
C THR A 253 13.26 -12.12 5.70
N ALA A 254 13.22 -11.73 4.43
CA ALA A 254 13.65 -12.58 3.31
C ALA A 254 15.11 -13.04 3.44
N ILE A 255 16.03 -12.13 3.80
CA ILE A 255 17.46 -12.44 3.99
C ILE A 255 17.67 -13.44 5.14
N VAL A 256 16.96 -13.24 6.25
CA VAL A 256 17.06 -14.05 7.47
C VAL A 256 16.43 -15.43 7.28
N ILE A 257 15.29 -15.54 6.58
CA ILE A 257 14.72 -16.84 6.13
C ILE A 257 15.69 -17.56 5.20
N GLY A 258 16.35 -16.80 4.31
CA GLY A 258 17.44 -17.27 3.48
C GLY A 258 18.67 -17.76 4.25
N GLY A 259 18.69 -17.51 5.57
CA GLY A 259 19.63 -18.00 6.57
C GLY A 259 20.95 -17.23 6.65
N THR A 260 20.91 -15.96 6.28
CA THR A 260 21.95 -15.00 6.64
C THR A 260 21.75 -14.57 8.09
N SER A 261 22.84 -14.53 8.86
CA SER A 261 22.80 -14.17 10.28
C SER A 261 22.62 -12.67 10.46
N VAL A 262 21.78 -12.27 11.41
CA VAL A 262 21.64 -10.85 11.83
C VAL A 262 22.87 -10.39 12.61
N PHE A 263 23.60 -11.32 13.25
CA PHE A 263 24.81 -11.02 14.03
C PHE A 263 26.09 -10.97 13.19
N GLY A 264 25.99 -11.26 11.88
CA GLY A 264 27.13 -11.20 10.98
C GLY A 264 27.92 -12.51 10.83
N GLY A 265 28.94 -12.44 9.97
CA GLY A 265 29.92 -13.51 9.71
C GLY A 265 29.38 -14.68 8.89
N ARG A 266 28.08 -14.71 8.57
CA ARG A 266 27.41 -15.81 7.86
C ARG A 266 26.28 -15.32 6.97
N GLY A 267 26.23 -15.87 5.76
CA GLY A 267 25.16 -15.62 4.81
C GLY A 267 25.52 -16.07 3.42
N ASN A 268 24.55 -16.13 2.52
CA ASN A 268 24.78 -16.41 1.10
C ASN A 268 23.65 -15.79 0.29
N LEU A 269 24.03 -15.05 -0.76
CA LEU A 269 23.09 -14.44 -1.71
C LEU A 269 22.06 -15.43 -2.29
N PHE A 270 22.44 -16.68 -2.57
CA PHE A 270 21.48 -17.67 -3.07
C PHE A 270 20.40 -18.01 -2.03
N GLY A 271 20.77 -18.02 -0.74
CA GLY A 271 19.81 -18.16 0.34
C GLY A 271 18.84 -16.99 0.38
N THR A 272 19.34 -15.76 0.28
CA THR A 272 18.52 -14.54 0.21
C THR A 272 17.48 -14.61 -0.91
N VAL A 273 17.87 -15.02 -2.12
CA VAL A 273 16.94 -15.13 -3.26
C VAL A 273 15.87 -16.19 -3.00
N LEU A 274 16.21 -17.32 -2.39
CA LEU A 274 15.21 -18.33 -2.01
C LEU A 274 14.26 -17.82 -0.91
N GLY A 275 14.76 -17.09 0.08
CA GLY A 275 13.94 -16.52 1.16
C GLY A 275 13.01 -15.42 0.66
N LEU A 276 13.47 -14.62 -0.31
CA LEU A 276 12.64 -13.67 -1.06
C LEU A 276 11.52 -14.40 -1.80
N LEU A 277 11.85 -15.41 -2.59
CA LEU A 277 10.84 -16.18 -3.34
C LEU A 277 9.82 -16.84 -2.42
N PHE A 278 10.25 -17.38 -1.28
CA PHE A 278 9.35 -17.92 -0.25
C PHE A 278 8.37 -16.84 0.24
N LEU A 279 8.88 -15.67 0.61
CA LEU A 279 8.02 -14.59 1.10
C LEU A 279 7.05 -14.07 0.02
N CYS A 280 7.51 -13.86 -1.23
CA CYS A 280 6.65 -13.42 -2.32
C CYS A 280 5.60 -14.46 -2.71
N VAL A 281 5.96 -15.76 -2.72
CA VAL A 281 5.01 -16.85 -2.98
C VAL A 281 3.95 -16.93 -1.89
N LEU A 282 4.33 -16.76 -0.62
CA LEU A 282 3.42 -16.72 0.52
C LEU A 282 2.38 -15.61 0.36
N GLN A 283 2.87 -14.38 0.14
CA GLN A 283 2.03 -13.20 -0.03
C GLN A 283 1.05 -13.39 -1.19
N ASN A 284 1.56 -13.79 -2.35
CA ASN A 284 0.74 -14.01 -3.54
C ASN A 284 -0.29 -15.14 -3.34
N GLY A 285 0.11 -16.25 -2.73
CA GLY A 285 -0.76 -17.39 -2.46
C GLY A 285 -1.93 -17.00 -1.55
N LEU A 286 -1.67 -16.24 -0.49
CA LEU A 286 -2.70 -15.71 0.40
C LEU A 286 -3.64 -14.76 -0.32
N HIS A 287 -3.11 -13.86 -1.15
CA HIS A 287 -3.92 -12.93 -1.94
C HIS A 287 -4.85 -13.68 -2.92
N LEU A 288 -4.35 -14.73 -3.60
CA LEU A 288 -5.19 -15.53 -4.50
C LEU A 288 -6.31 -16.28 -3.77
N LEU A 289 -6.11 -16.64 -2.50
CA LEU A 289 -7.15 -17.23 -1.66
C LEU A 289 -8.20 -16.22 -1.18
N ALA A 290 -7.98 -14.91 -1.43
CA ALA A 290 -8.67 -13.80 -0.76
C ALA A 290 -8.59 -13.92 0.77
N ALA A 291 -7.41 -14.31 1.27
CA ALA A 291 -7.11 -14.06 2.67
C ALA A 291 -7.04 -12.54 2.89
N PRO A 292 -7.55 -12.01 4.01
CA PRO A 292 -7.43 -10.59 4.33
C PRO A 292 -5.96 -10.15 4.34
N SER A 293 -5.66 -8.96 3.83
CA SER A 293 -4.29 -8.43 3.77
C SER A 293 -3.56 -8.37 5.13
N GLU A 294 -4.28 -8.32 6.25
CA GLU A 294 -3.72 -8.38 7.60
C GLU A 294 -3.03 -9.72 7.90
N ALA A 295 -3.52 -10.82 7.32
CA ALA A 295 -2.96 -12.14 7.51
C ALA A 295 -1.50 -12.21 7.02
N THR A 296 -1.19 -11.50 5.93
CA THR A 296 0.17 -11.38 5.39
C THR A 296 1.12 -10.76 6.42
N GLY A 297 0.72 -9.67 7.07
CA GLY A 297 1.53 -9.00 8.09
C GLY A 297 1.78 -9.87 9.31
N VAL A 298 0.73 -10.53 9.81
CA VAL A 298 0.83 -11.46 10.95
C VAL A 298 1.78 -12.62 10.63
N LEU A 299 1.62 -13.25 9.47
CA LEU A 299 2.46 -14.38 9.07
C LEU A 299 3.92 -13.96 8.87
N THR A 300 4.16 -12.80 8.24
CA THR A 300 5.52 -12.25 8.06
C THR A 300 6.18 -11.98 9.41
N GLY A 301 5.45 -11.38 10.36
CA GLY A 301 5.96 -11.11 11.72
C GLY A 301 6.26 -12.38 12.52
N VAL A 302 5.32 -13.33 12.53
CA VAL A 302 5.50 -14.64 13.19
C VAL A 302 6.70 -15.37 12.60
N LEU A 303 6.86 -15.33 11.28
CA LEU A 303 7.98 -15.95 10.56
C LEU A 303 9.31 -15.32 10.96
N LEU A 304 9.41 -13.98 10.94
CA LEU A 304 10.61 -13.27 11.35
C LEU A 304 11.00 -13.59 12.80
N ILE A 305 10.04 -13.47 13.74
CA ILE A 305 10.26 -13.76 15.16
C ILE A 305 10.72 -15.20 15.33
N SER A 306 10.05 -16.16 14.68
CA SER A 306 10.39 -17.58 14.78
C SER A 306 11.82 -17.82 14.33
N VAL A 307 12.21 -17.34 13.15
CA VAL A 307 13.55 -17.56 12.59
C VAL A 307 14.62 -16.90 13.46
N VAL A 308 14.41 -15.66 13.92
CA VAL A 308 15.37 -14.93 14.76
C VAL A 308 15.49 -15.55 16.15
N ALA A 309 14.38 -15.88 16.81
CA ALA A 309 14.39 -16.51 18.13
C ALA A 309 15.11 -17.86 18.11
N ILE A 310 14.90 -18.62 17.04
CA ILE A 310 15.60 -19.88 16.79
C ILE A 310 17.12 -19.67 16.62
N ASP A 311 17.54 -18.65 15.88
CA ASP A 311 18.96 -18.37 15.66
C ASP A 311 19.66 -17.93 16.96
N LEU A 312 18.99 -17.09 17.75
CA LEU A 312 19.42 -16.63 19.08
C LEU A 312 19.57 -17.77 20.10
N LEU A 313 18.56 -18.64 20.21
CA LEU A 313 18.61 -19.80 21.12
C LEU A 313 19.80 -20.72 20.78
N HIS A 314 20.16 -20.81 19.51
CA HIS A 314 21.27 -21.64 19.05
C HIS A 314 22.65 -21.04 19.34
N GLU A 315 22.86 -19.72 19.18
CA GLU A 315 24.13 -19.10 19.58
C GLU A 315 24.42 -19.32 21.06
N ASN A 316 23.41 -19.20 21.91
CA ASN A 316 23.54 -19.45 23.35
C ASN A 316 23.80 -20.92 23.73
N ILE A 317 23.40 -21.89 22.90
CA ILE A 317 23.66 -23.33 23.11
C ILE A 317 25.05 -23.74 22.59
N ARG A 318 25.62 -22.96 21.66
CA ARG A 318 26.89 -23.25 21.00
C ARG A 318 28.10 -23.15 21.93
N THR A 319 27.94 -22.51 23.09
CA THR A 319 28.90 -22.55 24.20
C THR A 319 28.99 -23.94 24.86
N PHE A 320 28.15 -24.94 24.50
CA PHE A 320 28.09 -26.21 25.24
C PHE A 320 28.23 -27.56 24.50
N SER A 321 28.16 -27.74 23.16
CA SER A 321 28.44 -29.08 22.54
C SER A 321 28.46 -29.15 21.00
N GLU A 322 29.20 -30.13 20.44
CA GLU A 322 29.22 -30.54 19.01
C GLU A 322 27.89 -31.15 18.49
N HIS A 323 26.93 -31.50 19.36
CA HIS A 323 25.61 -32.05 18.96
C HIS A 323 24.63 -31.05 18.31
N ALA A 324 25.00 -29.77 18.21
CA ALA A 324 24.15 -28.67 17.73
C ALA A 324 23.78 -28.77 16.23
N LEU A 325 24.58 -29.47 15.41
CA LEU A 325 24.38 -29.50 13.96
C LEU A 325 23.14 -30.33 13.51
N ARG A 326 22.74 -31.35 14.29
CA ARG A 326 21.60 -32.23 13.98
C ARG A 326 20.25 -31.55 14.30
N HIS A 327 20.19 -30.77 15.37
CA HIS A 327 18.98 -30.07 15.82
C HIS A 327 18.61 -28.89 14.90
N ARG A 328 19.59 -28.26 14.26
CA ARG A 328 19.39 -27.13 13.33
C ARG A 328 18.50 -27.45 12.13
N LYS A 329 18.57 -28.67 11.59
CA LYS A 329 17.71 -29.12 10.47
C LYS A 329 16.26 -29.32 10.93
N THR A 330 16.08 -29.90 12.13
CA THR A 330 14.78 -30.15 12.74
C THR A 330 14.03 -28.86 13.09
N ILE A 331 14.76 -27.81 13.45
CA ILE A 331 14.17 -26.55 13.90
C ILE A 331 13.72 -25.66 12.72
N LEU A 332 14.46 -25.62 11.62
CA LEU A 332 13.99 -24.96 10.39
C LEU A 332 12.83 -25.73 9.73
N LEU A 333 12.86 -27.06 9.80
CA LEU A 333 11.70 -27.89 9.48
C LEU A 333 10.49 -27.52 10.34
N ALA A 334 10.68 -27.23 11.64
CA ALA A 334 9.61 -26.78 12.52
C ALA A 334 9.12 -25.36 12.19
N ALA A 335 10.00 -24.40 11.86
CA ALA A 335 9.61 -23.06 11.43
C ALA A 335 8.81 -23.10 10.11
N SER A 336 9.32 -23.80 9.10
CA SER A 336 8.61 -24.04 7.85
C SER A 336 7.30 -24.81 8.07
N ALA A 337 7.27 -25.79 8.99
CA ALA A 337 6.05 -26.52 9.34
C ALA A 337 5.02 -25.64 10.07
N CYS A 338 5.45 -24.72 10.95
CA CYS A 338 4.57 -23.75 11.59
C CYS A 338 3.96 -22.79 10.57
N THR A 339 4.74 -22.33 9.58
CA THR A 339 4.23 -21.50 8.49
C THR A 339 3.23 -22.29 7.64
N LEU A 340 3.57 -23.51 7.25
CA LEU A 340 2.68 -24.41 6.50
C LEU A 340 1.40 -24.72 7.28
N PHE A 341 1.51 -24.92 8.60
CA PHE A 341 0.37 -25.15 9.47
C PHE A 341 -0.53 -23.91 9.60
N ALA A 342 0.05 -22.72 9.74
CA ALA A 342 -0.71 -21.47 9.75
C ALA A 342 -1.42 -21.23 8.41
N VAL A 343 -0.76 -21.52 7.28
CA VAL A 343 -1.38 -21.48 5.95
C VAL A 343 -2.52 -22.50 5.85
N VAL A 344 -2.35 -23.73 6.33
CA VAL A 344 -3.41 -24.75 6.35
C VAL A 344 -4.59 -24.32 7.24
N LEU A 345 -4.35 -23.68 8.39
CA LEU A 345 -5.40 -23.15 9.24
C LEU A 345 -6.17 -22.02 8.56
N VAL A 346 -5.47 -21.11 7.89
CA VAL A 346 -6.11 -20.04 7.08
C VAL A 346 -6.95 -20.65 5.97
N ILE A 347 -6.43 -21.63 5.24
CA ILE A 347 -7.17 -22.35 4.19
C ILE A 347 -8.39 -23.08 4.77
N HIS A 348 -8.24 -23.74 5.92
CA HIS A 348 -9.35 -24.42 6.59
C HIS A 348 -10.42 -23.43 7.02
N HIS A 349 -10.03 -22.28 7.59
CA HIS A 349 -10.95 -21.22 7.98
C HIS A 349 -11.70 -20.65 6.76
N LEU A 350 -10.99 -20.35 5.67
CA LEU A 350 -11.56 -19.87 4.41
C LEU A 350 -12.47 -20.91 3.73
N ARG A 351 -12.15 -22.21 3.83
CA ARG A 351 -13.02 -23.29 3.31
C ARG A 351 -14.26 -23.48 4.17
N SER A 352 -14.15 -23.41 5.49
CA SER A 352 -15.28 -23.54 6.42
C SER A 352 -16.30 -22.41 6.25
N SER A 353 -15.85 -21.23 5.83
CA SER A 353 -16.72 -20.10 5.49
C SER A 353 -17.35 -20.21 4.08
N ARG A 354 -16.82 -21.07 3.19
CA ARG A 354 -17.42 -21.38 1.87
C ARG A 354 -18.41 -22.55 1.90
N THR A 355 -18.46 -23.36 2.96
CA THR A 355 -19.31 -24.57 3.02
C THR A 355 -20.80 -24.32 3.27
N SER A 356 -21.31 -23.11 3.09
CA SER A 356 -22.75 -22.87 2.97
C SER A 356 -23.11 -22.66 1.50
N VAL A 357 -23.99 -23.52 0.99
CA VAL A 357 -24.63 -23.53 -0.33
C VAL A 357 -23.89 -24.31 -1.43
N SER A 358 -24.25 -25.58 -1.53
CA SER A 358 -24.00 -26.47 -2.66
C SER A 358 -24.91 -26.13 -3.85
N GLY A 359 -24.33 -25.72 -4.99
CA GLY A 359 -25.04 -25.60 -6.27
C GLY A 359 -24.04 -25.49 -7.43
N GLN A 360 -24.19 -26.32 -8.46
CA GLN A 360 -23.27 -26.54 -9.60
C GLN A 360 -23.19 -25.40 -10.63
N HIS A 361 -23.44 -24.14 -10.26
CA HIS A 361 -23.21 -22.99 -11.15
C HIS A 361 -22.01 -22.17 -10.69
N HIS A 362 -21.17 -21.74 -11.65
CA HIS A 362 -20.08 -20.80 -11.39
C HIS A 362 -20.67 -19.53 -10.76
N ARG A 363 -20.38 -19.32 -9.48
CA ARG A 363 -20.80 -18.10 -8.77
C ARG A 363 -19.89 -16.97 -9.21
N PRO A 364 -20.44 -15.87 -9.76
CA PRO A 364 -19.62 -14.71 -10.09
C PRO A 364 -18.90 -14.22 -8.85
N VAL A 365 -17.61 -13.89 -8.99
CA VAL A 365 -16.77 -13.33 -7.95
C VAL A 365 -16.68 -11.83 -8.16
N ILE A 366 -17.24 -11.05 -7.23
CA ILE A 366 -17.23 -9.59 -7.28
C ILE A 366 -16.26 -9.08 -6.23
N ALA A 367 -15.15 -8.47 -6.67
CA ALA A 367 -14.17 -7.87 -5.78
C ALA A 367 -14.46 -6.38 -5.59
N VAL A 368 -14.72 -5.98 -4.34
CA VAL A 368 -15.05 -4.61 -3.95
C VAL A 368 -13.95 -4.07 -3.06
N MET A 369 -13.38 -2.93 -3.46
CA MET A 369 -12.30 -2.26 -2.75
C MET A 369 -12.78 -0.93 -2.13
N PRO A 370 -12.79 -0.78 -0.80
CA PRO A 370 -12.87 0.53 -0.16
C PRO A 370 -11.51 1.25 -0.21
N LYS A 371 -11.49 2.59 0.00
CA LYS A 371 -10.22 3.33 0.12
C LYS A 371 -9.43 2.89 1.36
N ALA A 372 -10.13 2.80 2.50
CA ALA A 372 -9.62 2.30 3.77
C ALA A 372 -10.67 1.41 4.44
N LYS A 373 -10.45 0.10 4.50
CA LYS A 373 -11.47 -0.87 4.95
C LYS A 373 -11.89 -0.74 6.42
N GLY A 374 -11.08 -0.05 7.23
CA GLY A 374 -11.37 0.24 8.63
C GLY A 374 -12.23 1.49 8.86
N ASP A 375 -12.46 2.32 7.83
CA ASP A 375 -13.27 3.53 7.98
C ASP A 375 -14.75 3.17 8.26
N PRO A 376 -15.41 3.78 9.27
CA PRO A 376 -16.82 3.59 9.54
C PRO A 376 -17.74 3.74 8.33
N TYR A 377 -17.48 4.68 7.42
CA TYR A 377 -18.23 4.89 6.18
C TYR A 377 -18.20 3.65 5.29
N PHE A 378 -17.02 3.08 5.09
CA PHE A 378 -16.84 1.87 4.29
C PHE A 378 -17.38 0.63 5.01
N LEU A 379 -17.28 0.55 6.33
CA LEU A 379 -17.92 -0.52 7.12
C LEU A 379 -19.45 -0.48 7.00
N SER A 380 -20.03 0.72 6.95
CA SER A 380 -21.46 0.89 6.71
C SER A 380 -21.85 0.44 5.30
N ALA A 381 -21.07 0.80 4.28
CA ALA A 381 -21.27 0.32 2.91
C ALA A 381 -21.12 -1.20 2.78
N ARG A 382 -20.15 -1.80 3.50
CA ARG A 382 -19.93 -3.25 3.52
C ARG A 382 -21.19 -4.03 3.86
N ALA A 383 -21.96 -3.57 4.85
CA ALA A 383 -23.20 -4.25 5.24
C ALA A 383 -24.20 -4.34 4.08
N GLY A 384 -24.30 -3.30 3.24
CA GLY A 384 -25.13 -3.31 2.04
C GLY A 384 -24.55 -4.17 0.91
N ALA A 385 -23.22 -4.18 0.76
CA ALA A 385 -22.53 -5.05 -0.18
C ALA A 385 -22.74 -6.54 0.15
N GLU A 386 -22.63 -6.92 1.42
CA GLU A 386 -22.89 -8.28 1.91
C GLU A 386 -24.37 -8.68 1.71
N GLU A 387 -25.31 -7.75 1.94
CA GLU A 387 -26.73 -7.95 1.65
C GLU A 387 -26.98 -8.26 0.16
N ALA A 388 -26.38 -7.46 -0.75
CA ALA A 388 -26.49 -7.69 -2.18
C ALA A 388 -25.85 -9.02 -2.60
N ALA A 389 -24.68 -9.34 -2.05
CA ALA A 389 -23.96 -10.57 -2.36
C ALA A 389 -24.78 -11.81 -2.00
N GLN A 390 -25.37 -11.82 -0.80
CA GLN A 390 -26.22 -12.91 -0.34
C GLN A 390 -27.47 -13.07 -1.22
N LYS A 391 -28.12 -11.97 -1.62
CA LYS A 391 -29.32 -11.99 -2.46
C LYS A 391 -29.04 -12.47 -3.89
N LEU A 392 -27.90 -12.07 -4.46
CA LEU A 392 -27.51 -12.42 -5.83
C LEU A 392 -26.81 -13.79 -5.92
N GLY A 393 -26.38 -14.35 -4.79
CA GLY A 393 -25.64 -15.62 -4.76
C GLY A 393 -24.24 -15.49 -5.37
N VAL A 394 -23.59 -14.33 -5.22
CA VAL A 394 -22.22 -14.06 -5.69
C VAL A 394 -21.21 -14.22 -4.56
N ASP A 395 -19.98 -14.57 -4.92
CA ASP A 395 -18.87 -14.59 -3.98
C ASP A 395 -18.28 -13.17 -3.86
N LEU A 396 -18.48 -12.52 -2.72
CA LEU A 396 -17.96 -11.17 -2.46
C LEU A 396 -16.53 -11.24 -1.89
N ILE A 397 -15.60 -10.56 -2.53
CA ILE A 397 -14.31 -10.21 -1.92
C ILE A 397 -14.41 -8.76 -1.48
N TRP A 398 -14.49 -8.52 -0.17
CA TRP A 398 -14.39 -7.17 0.40
C TRP A 398 -12.99 -7.01 1.00
N ASP A 399 -12.08 -6.38 0.25
CA ASP A 399 -10.73 -6.15 0.74
C ASP A 399 -10.12 -4.87 0.14
N GLY A 400 -9.17 -4.29 0.85
CA GLY A 400 -8.55 -3.02 0.51
C GLY A 400 -7.48 -2.64 1.55
N PRO A 401 -6.82 -1.50 1.36
CA PRO A 401 -5.89 -0.95 2.35
C PRO A 401 -6.54 -0.68 3.71
N THR A 402 -5.75 -0.73 4.79
CA THR A 402 -6.20 -0.30 6.14
C THR A 402 -6.11 1.21 6.34
N SER A 403 -5.32 1.89 5.52
CA SER A 403 -5.08 3.34 5.46
C SER A 403 -5.10 3.79 4.00
N LEU A 404 -5.01 5.08 3.73
CA LEU A 404 -5.00 5.60 2.35
C LEU A 404 -3.70 5.19 1.63
N ASP A 405 -3.74 4.10 0.87
CA ASP A 405 -2.57 3.55 0.16
C ASP A 405 -2.92 3.11 -1.27
N ALA A 406 -2.72 4.03 -2.22
CA ALA A 406 -2.92 3.76 -3.63
C ALA A 406 -2.00 2.65 -4.20
N SER A 407 -0.82 2.41 -3.62
CA SER A 407 0.08 1.34 -4.10
C SER A 407 -0.52 -0.03 -3.79
N LEU A 408 -0.96 -0.21 -2.54
CA LEU A 408 -1.63 -1.44 -2.13
C LEU A 408 -2.93 -1.67 -2.89
N GLN A 409 -3.67 -0.61 -3.27
CA GLN A 409 -4.80 -0.76 -4.19
C GLN A 409 -4.38 -1.38 -5.53
N ASN A 410 -3.26 -0.96 -6.11
CA ASN A 410 -2.77 -1.57 -7.36
C ASN A 410 -2.40 -3.04 -7.19
N GLU A 411 -1.65 -3.38 -6.13
CA GLU A 411 -1.25 -4.77 -5.85
C GLU A 411 -2.45 -5.70 -5.66
N LEU A 412 -3.51 -5.23 -4.99
CA LEU A 412 -4.73 -6.00 -4.79
C LEU A 412 -5.50 -6.21 -6.11
N VAL A 413 -5.61 -5.18 -6.96
CA VAL A 413 -6.24 -5.35 -8.28
C VAL A 413 -5.44 -6.34 -9.13
N GLU A 414 -4.11 -6.28 -9.15
CA GLU A 414 -3.26 -7.25 -9.87
C GLU A 414 -3.51 -8.69 -9.40
N SER A 415 -3.62 -8.90 -8.09
CA SER A 415 -4.01 -10.20 -7.52
C SER A 415 -5.39 -10.65 -8.02
N TRP A 416 -6.36 -9.74 -8.08
CA TRP A 416 -7.72 -10.07 -8.53
C TRP A 416 -7.80 -10.36 -10.03
N ILE A 417 -7.01 -9.64 -10.85
CA ILE A 417 -6.82 -9.96 -12.27
C ILE A 417 -6.30 -11.39 -12.40
N THR A 418 -5.27 -11.71 -11.63
CA THR A 418 -4.62 -13.02 -11.68
C THR A 418 -5.53 -14.14 -11.18
N ARG A 419 -6.33 -13.87 -10.14
CA ARG A 419 -7.36 -14.79 -9.64
C ARG A 419 -8.47 -15.04 -10.66
N GLY A 420 -8.69 -14.12 -11.59
CA GLY A 420 -9.78 -14.19 -12.57
C GLY A 420 -11.14 -13.88 -11.94
N VAL A 421 -11.24 -12.79 -11.19
CA VAL A 421 -12.54 -12.30 -10.71
C VAL A 421 -13.40 -11.81 -11.88
N ASP A 422 -14.73 -11.81 -11.71
CA ASP A 422 -15.67 -11.42 -12.77
C ASP A 422 -15.90 -9.90 -12.82
N ALA A 423 -15.76 -9.22 -11.67
CA ALA A 423 -15.77 -7.76 -11.60
C ALA A 423 -14.81 -7.23 -10.53
N VAL A 424 -14.21 -6.08 -10.83
CA VAL A 424 -13.42 -5.25 -9.91
C VAL A 424 -14.15 -3.93 -9.72
N VAL A 425 -14.51 -3.59 -8.48
CA VAL A 425 -15.26 -2.38 -8.14
C VAL A 425 -14.49 -1.59 -7.08
N VAL A 426 -13.87 -0.48 -7.47
CA VAL A 426 -12.84 0.20 -6.64
C VAL A 426 -13.25 1.61 -6.22
N ALA A 427 -13.16 1.90 -4.93
CA ALA A 427 -13.19 3.26 -4.40
C ALA A 427 -11.79 3.85 -4.49
N VAL A 428 -11.64 4.78 -5.43
CA VAL A 428 -10.32 5.22 -5.89
C VAL A 428 -9.71 6.22 -4.92
N GLU A 429 -8.52 5.88 -4.39
CA GLU A 429 -7.74 6.82 -3.59
C GLU A 429 -7.02 7.83 -4.49
N ASN A 430 -6.42 7.36 -5.57
CA ASN A 430 -5.70 8.20 -6.52
C ASN A 430 -6.06 7.88 -7.96
N LYS A 431 -6.65 8.86 -8.66
CA LYS A 431 -7.20 8.72 -10.01
C LYS A 431 -6.18 8.19 -11.01
N GLY A 432 -5.04 8.86 -11.14
CA GLY A 432 -4.02 8.52 -12.15
C GLY A 432 -3.36 7.16 -11.88
N SER A 433 -3.04 6.90 -10.62
CA SER A 433 -2.39 5.66 -10.14
C SER A 433 -3.17 4.41 -10.54
N ILE A 434 -4.39 4.27 -10.02
CA ILE A 434 -5.15 3.03 -10.13
C ILE A 434 -5.63 2.78 -11.57
N SER A 435 -5.77 3.85 -12.36
CA SER A 435 -6.25 3.76 -13.75
C SER A 435 -5.38 2.85 -14.62
N THR A 436 -4.09 2.73 -14.31
CA THR A 436 -3.19 1.87 -15.08
C THR A 436 -3.53 0.39 -14.91
N VAL A 437 -3.66 -0.08 -13.67
CA VAL A 437 -4.03 -1.48 -13.39
C VAL A 437 -5.48 -1.77 -13.77
N LEU A 438 -6.39 -0.79 -13.66
CA LEU A 438 -7.79 -0.97 -14.08
C LEU A 438 -7.91 -1.17 -15.59
N ARG A 439 -7.14 -0.45 -16.42
CA ARG A 439 -7.04 -0.75 -17.87
C ARG A 439 -6.53 -2.16 -18.12
N LYS A 440 -5.55 -2.64 -17.34
CA LYS A 440 -5.06 -4.03 -17.40
C LYS A 440 -6.20 -5.01 -17.08
N ALA A 441 -6.98 -4.78 -16.03
CA ALA A 441 -8.14 -5.63 -15.70
C ALA A 441 -9.14 -5.72 -16.87
N ARG A 442 -9.44 -4.60 -17.53
CA ARG A 442 -10.31 -4.59 -18.73
C ARG A 442 -9.74 -5.39 -19.89
N GLN A 443 -8.42 -5.34 -20.12
CA GLN A 443 -7.75 -6.17 -21.13
C GLN A 443 -7.88 -7.66 -20.84
N HIS A 444 -8.06 -8.05 -19.57
CA HIS A 444 -8.35 -9.40 -19.13
C HIS A 444 -9.85 -9.74 -19.13
N HIS A 445 -10.69 -8.92 -19.77
CA HIS A 445 -12.15 -9.09 -19.87
C HIS A 445 -12.90 -9.10 -18.53
N ILE A 446 -12.31 -8.50 -17.50
CA ILE A 446 -12.94 -8.29 -16.20
C ILE A 446 -13.79 -7.02 -16.28
N ALA A 447 -15.02 -7.04 -15.76
CA ALA A 447 -15.84 -5.84 -15.65
C ALA A 447 -15.22 -4.89 -14.62
N VAL A 448 -14.95 -3.65 -15.01
CA VAL A 448 -14.29 -2.69 -14.13
C VAL A 448 -15.23 -1.54 -13.81
N LEU A 449 -15.51 -1.36 -12.53
CA LEU A 449 -16.32 -0.25 -12.04
C LEU A 449 -15.54 0.52 -10.97
N THR A 450 -15.92 1.76 -10.78
CA THR A 450 -15.48 2.60 -9.67
C THR A 450 -16.68 2.99 -8.82
N TRP A 451 -16.48 3.31 -7.55
CA TRP A 451 -17.56 3.74 -6.66
C TRP A 451 -17.02 4.71 -5.62
N ASP A 452 -17.84 5.62 -5.07
CA ASP A 452 -17.42 6.69 -4.12
C ASP A 452 -16.47 7.76 -4.70
N ALA A 453 -15.39 7.33 -5.34
CA ALA A 453 -14.41 8.14 -6.05
C ALA A 453 -13.97 7.42 -7.33
N ASP A 454 -13.74 8.20 -8.39
CA ASP A 454 -13.56 7.69 -9.75
C ASP A 454 -12.09 7.59 -10.18
N ALA A 455 -11.85 6.72 -11.16
CA ALA A 455 -10.62 6.62 -11.92
C ALA A 455 -10.71 7.50 -13.18
N GLU A 456 -9.73 7.39 -14.08
CA GLU A 456 -9.89 7.97 -15.42
C GLU A 456 -11.04 7.27 -16.16
N PRO A 457 -11.91 7.99 -16.90
CA PRO A 457 -13.07 7.40 -17.55
C PRO A 457 -12.74 6.26 -18.53
N ASP A 458 -11.56 6.27 -19.14
CA ASP A 458 -11.11 5.22 -20.06
C ASP A 458 -10.58 3.98 -19.33
N ALA A 459 -10.37 4.03 -18.01
CA ALA A 459 -9.88 2.92 -17.20
C ALA A 459 -10.98 2.02 -16.64
N ARG A 460 -12.25 2.43 -16.74
CA ARG A 460 -13.41 1.74 -16.15
C ARG A 460 -14.62 1.75 -17.07
N ASP A 461 -15.56 0.85 -16.85
CA ASP A 461 -16.80 0.73 -17.60
C ASP A 461 -17.90 1.64 -17.04
N TYR A 462 -18.07 1.65 -15.70
CA TYR A 462 -19.08 2.47 -15.02
C TYR A 462 -18.56 3.08 -13.71
N PHE A 463 -19.02 4.28 -13.37
CA PHE A 463 -18.80 4.92 -12.06
C PHE A 463 -20.09 4.96 -11.26
N LEU A 464 -20.07 4.35 -10.08
CA LEU A 464 -21.19 4.28 -9.15
C LEU A 464 -21.13 5.46 -8.20
N ASN A 465 -21.89 6.49 -8.55
CA ASN A 465 -21.83 7.79 -7.92
C ASN A 465 -22.94 7.92 -6.88
N GLN A 466 -22.59 8.32 -5.67
CA GLN A 466 -23.54 8.59 -4.59
C GLN A 466 -24.55 9.69 -4.93
N ALA A 467 -24.06 10.73 -5.61
CA ALA A 467 -24.75 11.95 -6.00
C ALA A 467 -23.76 12.78 -6.83
N THR A 468 -24.25 13.56 -7.79
CA THR A 468 -23.37 14.39 -8.63
C THR A 468 -22.47 15.31 -7.77
N PRO A 469 -21.18 15.47 -8.11
CA PRO A 469 -20.26 16.33 -7.35
C PRO A 469 -20.77 17.76 -7.16
N GLU A 470 -21.41 18.31 -8.19
CA GLU A 470 -22.04 19.63 -8.16
C GLU A 470 -23.17 19.70 -7.13
N ALA A 471 -24.08 18.72 -7.09
CA ALA A 471 -25.16 18.69 -6.10
C ALA A 471 -24.61 18.63 -4.66
N ILE A 472 -23.62 17.78 -4.39
CA ILE A 472 -23.00 17.68 -3.06
C ILE A 472 -22.39 19.03 -2.65
N ALA A 473 -21.58 19.61 -3.53
CA ALA A 473 -20.92 20.89 -3.29
C ALA A 473 -21.92 22.04 -3.11
N ASN A 474 -22.96 22.09 -3.94
CA ASN A 474 -24.00 23.10 -3.87
C ASN A 474 -24.79 22.98 -2.57
N THR A 475 -25.15 21.77 -2.13
CA THR A 475 -25.83 21.56 -0.84
C THR A 475 -24.97 22.01 0.33
N LEU A 476 -23.68 21.62 0.37
CA LEU A 476 -22.76 22.06 1.44
C LEU A 476 -22.59 23.59 1.45
N THR A 477 -22.43 24.20 0.28
CA THR A 477 -22.22 25.64 0.15
C THR A 477 -23.47 26.43 0.52
N ASP A 478 -24.64 26.01 0.04
CA ASP A 478 -25.91 26.68 0.31
C ASP A 478 -26.27 26.56 1.81
N GLU A 479 -26.02 25.41 2.46
CA GLU A 479 -26.18 25.25 3.92
C GLU A 479 -25.18 26.09 4.72
N GLY A 480 -23.90 26.10 4.32
CA GLY A 480 -22.91 26.96 4.96
C GLY A 480 -23.25 28.45 4.85
N ALA A 481 -23.74 28.87 3.68
CA ALA A 481 -24.21 30.22 3.45
C ALA A 481 -25.44 30.56 4.31
N ARG A 482 -26.37 29.61 4.50
CA ARG A 482 -27.53 29.78 5.40
C ARG A 482 -27.09 30.08 6.83
N LEU A 483 -26.13 29.31 7.36
CA LEU A 483 -25.59 29.50 8.72
C LEU A 483 -24.86 30.84 8.86
N LEU A 484 -24.09 31.23 7.84
CA LEU A 484 -23.34 32.49 7.82
C LEU A 484 -24.16 33.70 7.34
N SER A 485 -25.46 33.54 7.08
CA SER A 485 -26.30 34.60 6.49
C SER A 485 -25.70 35.23 5.21
N GLY A 486 -25.05 34.40 4.39
CA GLY A 486 -24.44 34.76 3.11
C GLY A 486 -23.10 35.49 3.17
N LYS A 487 -22.50 35.72 4.36
CA LYS A 487 -21.24 36.48 4.51
C LYS A 487 -20.35 35.95 5.64
N GLY A 488 -19.03 36.01 5.47
CA GLY A 488 -18.07 35.65 6.53
C GLY A 488 -17.00 34.67 6.09
N GLN A 489 -16.22 34.17 7.05
CA GLN A 489 -15.08 33.30 6.80
C GLN A 489 -15.39 31.85 7.18
N PHE A 490 -15.01 30.93 6.30
CA PHE A 490 -15.08 29.50 6.55
C PHE A 490 -13.76 28.81 6.20
N ALA A 491 -13.57 27.61 6.73
CA ALA A 491 -12.45 26.75 6.38
C ALA A 491 -12.93 25.35 6.03
N ILE A 492 -12.12 24.59 5.29
CA ILE A 492 -12.41 23.21 4.91
C ILE A 492 -11.42 22.28 5.59
N ILE A 493 -11.93 21.18 6.17
CA ILE A 493 -11.13 20.00 6.48
C ILE A 493 -11.48 18.93 5.46
N THR A 494 -10.48 18.43 4.74
CA THR A 494 -10.65 17.34 3.75
C THR A 494 -10.04 16.05 4.29
N GLY A 495 -10.29 14.91 3.64
CA GLY A 495 -9.56 13.65 3.85
C GLY A 495 -8.10 13.79 3.41
N ALA A 496 -7.69 13.05 2.39
CA ALA A 496 -6.41 13.27 1.72
C ALA A 496 -6.51 14.37 0.65
N LEU A 497 -5.41 15.10 0.39
CA LEU A 497 -5.36 16.05 -0.74
C LEU A 497 -5.32 15.33 -2.10
N SER A 498 -5.01 14.03 -2.12
CA SER A 498 -5.07 13.18 -3.31
C SER A 498 -6.48 12.70 -3.67
N ALA A 499 -7.44 12.79 -2.75
CA ALA A 499 -8.75 12.19 -2.92
C ALA A 499 -9.57 12.89 -4.02
N GLU A 500 -9.82 12.18 -5.12
CA GLU A 500 -10.43 12.73 -6.33
C GLU A 500 -11.82 13.35 -6.08
N ASN A 501 -12.70 12.62 -5.38
CA ASN A 501 -14.06 13.10 -5.13
C ASN A 501 -14.08 14.39 -4.29
N GLN A 502 -13.24 14.47 -3.25
CA GLN A 502 -13.13 15.63 -2.39
C GLN A 502 -12.55 16.85 -3.14
N ASN A 503 -11.56 16.62 -4.01
CA ASN A 503 -11.02 17.68 -4.87
C ASN A 503 -12.07 18.25 -5.83
N GLN A 504 -12.91 17.39 -6.43
CA GLN A 504 -14.04 17.84 -7.24
C GLN A 504 -15.05 18.65 -6.42
N TRP A 505 -15.41 18.20 -5.21
CA TRP A 505 -16.32 18.94 -4.34
C TRP A 505 -15.76 20.32 -3.96
N ILE A 506 -14.47 20.42 -3.60
CA ILE A 506 -13.83 21.70 -3.28
C ILE A 506 -13.87 22.66 -4.48
N ALA A 507 -13.64 22.16 -5.70
CA ALA A 507 -13.70 22.97 -6.92
C ALA A 507 -15.11 23.54 -7.14
N PHE A 508 -16.16 22.71 -7.02
CA PHE A 508 -17.54 23.18 -7.13
C PHE A 508 -17.96 24.09 -5.97
N ILE A 509 -17.50 23.85 -4.74
CA ILE A 509 -17.73 24.76 -3.60
C ILE A 509 -17.16 26.15 -3.93
N LYS A 510 -15.92 26.22 -4.42
CA LYS A 510 -15.30 27.50 -4.83
C LYS A 510 -16.09 28.19 -5.93
N SER A 511 -16.55 27.44 -6.94
CA SER A 511 -17.38 27.96 -8.03
C SER A 511 -18.70 28.52 -7.51
N ARG A 512 -19.42 27.76 -6.68
CA ARG A 512 -20.71 28.14 -6.10
C ARG A 512 -20.61 29.36 -5.19
N VAL A 513 -19.53 29.46 -4.40
CA VAL A 513 -19.23 30.65 -3.59
C VAL A 513 -19.03 31.87 -4.48
N ALA A 514 -18.22 31.76 -5.55
CA ALA A 514 -17.96 32.87 -6.45
C ALA A 514 -19.22 33.35 -7.19
N GLU A 515 -20.09 32.42 -7.59
CA GLU A 515 -21.32 32.70 -8.33
C GLU A 515 -22.43 33.30 -7.45
N LYS A 516 -22.68 32.71 -6.28
CA LYS A 516 -23.90 32.99 -5.48
C LYS A 516 -23.63 33.70 -4.16
N TYR A 517 -22.43 33.56 -3.59
CA TYR A 517 -22.09 34.07 -2.26
C TYR A 517 -20.71 34.77 -2.22
N PRO A 518 -20.48 35.82 -3.01
CA PRO A 518 -19.17 36.46 -3.15
C PRO A 518 -18.63 37.09 -1.85
N GLN A 519 -19.47 37.21 -0.82
CA GLN A 519 -19.08 37.70 0.52
C GLN A 519 -18.60 36.59 1.47
N LEU A 520 -18.69 35.32 1.06
CA LEU A 520 -18.06 34.21 1.77
C LEU A 520 -16.59 34.09 1.35
N LYS A 521 -15.71 33.85 2.33
CA LYS A 521 -14.27 33.71 2.10
C LYS A 521 -13.77 32.38 2.66
N LEU A 522 -13.23 31.54 1.79
CA LEU A 522 -12.51 30.33 2.16
C LEU A 522 -11.10 30.71 2.65
N MET A 523 -10.80 30.46 3.92
CA MET A 523 -9.52 30.87 4.52
C MET A 523 -8.41 29.86 4.32
N THR A 524 -8.74 28.57 4.40
CA THR A 524 -7.78 27.48 4.21
C THR A 524 -8.49 26.15 3.97
N VAL A 525 -7.74 25.20 3.39
CA VAL A 525 -8.12 23.79 3.28
C VAL A 525 -6.99 22.99 3.92
N LEU A 526 -7.29 22.20 4.96
CA LEU A 526 -6.29 21.36 5.63
C LEU A 526 -6.70 19.88 5.57
N PRO A 527 -5.75 18.95 5.34
CA PRO A 527 -6.04 17.52 5.26
C PRO A 527 -6.09 16.85 6.63
N SER A 528 -7.02 15.92 6.76
CA SER A 528 -7.14 14.99 7.89
C SER A 528 -6.58 13.61 7.58
N ASP A 529 -6.31 13.30 6.30
CA ASP A 529 -5.95 11.96 5.81
C ASP A 529 -6.94 10.87 6.25
N ASP A 530 -8.22 11.24 6.32
CA ASP A 530 -9.30 10.42 6.86
C ASP A 530 -9.03 9.89 8.29
N ASP A 531 -8.26 10.66 9.07
CA ASP A 531 -8.01 10.43 10.49
C ASP A 531 -8.70 11.48 11.37
N ARG A 532 -9.46 11.00 12.36
CA ARG A 532 -10.25 11.85 13.27
C ARG A 532 -9.37 12.76 14.13
N ASP A 533 -8.26 12.24 14.65
CA ASP A 533 -7.42 12.97 15.61
C ASP A 533 -6.55 14.01 14.88
N LYS A 534 -6.16 13.72 13.63
CA LYS A 534 -5.57 14.70 12.72
C LYS A 534 -6.58 15.79 12.35
N ALA A 535 -7.84 15.44 12.02
CA ALA A 535 -8.88 16.44 11.77
C ALA A 535 -9.11 17.37 12.97
N PHE A 536 -9.13 16.81 14.19
CA PHE A 536 -9.17 17.56 15.43
C PHE A 536 -8.00 18.53 15.54
N THR A 537 -6.77 18.05 15.36
CA THR A 537 -5.54 18.87 15.44
C THR A 537 -5.54 19.99 14.41
N GLN A 538 -5.92 19.70 13.16
CA GLN A 538 -5.98 20.70 12.10
C GLN A 538 -7.07 21.74 12.36
N THR A 539 -8.22 21.32 12.88
CA THR A 539 -9.28 22.27 13.26
C THR A 539 -8.82 23.16 14.41
N GLN A 540 -8.11 22.63 15.42
CA GLN A 540 -7.50 23.49 16.45
C GLN A 540 -6.52 24.51 15.86
N ASN A 541 -5.71 24.12 14.86
CA ASN A 541 -4.81 25.04 14.19
C ASN A 541 -5.58 26.14 13.44
N ILE A 542 -6.64 25.79 12.73
CA ILE A 542 -7.52 26.76 12.07
C ILE A 542 -8.09 27.74 13.08
N LEU A 543 -8.62 27.24 14.20
CA LEU A 543 -9.25 28.08 15.23
C LEU A 543 -8.24 28.98 15.96
N LYS A 544 -6.95 28.62 15.99
CA LYS A 544 -5.89 29.45 16.57
C LYS A 544 -5.43 30.55 15.60
N VAL A 545 -5.24 30.21 14.33
CA VAL A 545 -4.69 31.10 13.29
C VAL A 545 -5.77 32.04 12.72
N TYR A 546 -6.94 31.50 12.39
CA TYR A 546 -8.04 32.22 11.76
C TYR A 546 -9.14 32.52 12.78
N ARG A 547 -8.97 33.62 13.51
CA ARG A 547 -9.88 34.05 14.59
C ARG A 547 -11.27 34.49 14.11
N GLU A 548 -11.40 34.82 12.83
CA GLU A 548 -12.66 35.27 12.22
C GLU A 548 -13.45 34.14 11.54
N VAL A 549 -12.88 32.93 11.41
CA VAL A 549 -13.61 31.76 10.89
C VAL A 549 -14.79 31.43 11.80
N LYS A 550 -15.98 31.33 11.20
CA LYS A 550 -17.26 31.04 11.87
C LYS A 550 -17.90 29.72 11.44
N LEU A 551 -17.35 29.07 10.42
CA LEU A 551 -17.82 27.78 9.92
C LEU A 551 -16.64 26.89 9.53
N VAL A 552 -16.69 25.62 9.92
CA VAL A 552 -15.81 24.56 9.41
C VAL A 552 -16.65 23.60 8.58
N ILE A 553 -16.29 23.41 7.31
CA ILE A 553 -16.89 22.42 6.41
C ILE A 553 -15.95 21.22 6.33
N ALA A 554 -16.29 20.14 7.01
CA ALA A 554 -15.49 18.91 7.02
C ALA A 554 -16.02 17.91 5.98
N ILE A 555 -15.27 17.66 4.91
CA ILE A 555 -15.72 16.87 3.74
C ILE A 555 -15.20 15.43 3.72
N SER A 556 -14.97 14.84 4.90
CA SER A 556 -14.77 13.40 5.05
C SER A 556 -15.40 12.88 6.35
N ALA A 557 -15.79 11.60 6.36
CA ALA A 557 -16.59 11.05 7.45
C ALA A 557 -15.91 11.13 8.82
N PRO A 558 -14.61 10.80 8.96
CA PRO A 558 -13.88 10.97 10.22
C PRO A 558 -13.62 12.44 10.58
N ALA A 559 -13.57 13.34 9.59
CA ALA A 559 -13.23 14.74 9.81
C ALA A 559 -14.33 15.52 10.55
N VAL A 560 -15.62 15.22 10.30
CA VAL A 560 -16.74 15.93 10.96
C VAL A 560 -16.69 15.79 12.49
N PRO A 561 -16.63 14.58 13.09
CA PRO A 561 -16.54 14.46 14.55
C PRO A 561 -15.23 15.02 15.12
N GLY A 562 -14.10 14.90 14.40
CA GLY A 562 -12.83 15.51 14.81
C GLY A 562 -12.91 17.05 14.87
N ALA A 563 -13.48 17.67 13.84
CA ALA A 563 -13.71 19.11 13.79
C ALA A 563 -14.71 19.58 14.87
N ALA A 564 -15.81 18.83 15.07
CA ALA A 564 -16.81 19.10 16.09
C ALA A 564 -16.21 19.08 17.49
N GLU A 565 -15.40 18.07 17.81
CA GLU A 565 -14.73 17.96 19.10
C GLU A 565 -13.74 19.13 19.32
N ALA A 566 -12.98 19.51 18.30
CA ALA A 566 -12.05 20.64 18.37
C ALA A 566 -12.76 21.97 18.60
N VAL A 567 -13.89 22.20 17.91
CA VAL A 567 -14.75 23.37 18.12
C VAL A 567 -15.32 23.38 19.53
N GLN A 568 -15.89 22.26 19.99
CA GLN A 568 -16.45 22.14 21.34
C GLN A 568 -15.41 22.45 22.43
N GLN A 569 -14.18 21.94 22.29
CA GLN A 569 -13.10 22.21 23.23
C GLN A 569 -12.55 23.63 23.15
N SER A 570 -12.66 24.29 22.00
CA SER A 570 -12.19 25.68 21.84
C SER A 570 -13.06 26.69 22.59
N GLY A 571 -14.31 26.34 22.91
CA GLY A 571 -15.31 27.25 23.46
C GLY A 571 -15.71 28.40 22.51
N ARG A 572 -15.27 28.35 21.25
CA ARG A 572 -15.61 29.36 20.25
C ARG A 572 -16.98 29.07 19.66
N ASP A 573 -17.73 30.14 19.43
CA ASP A 573 -18.95 30.14 18.62
C ASP A 573 -18.58 29.99 17.12
N VAL A 574 -18.46 28.74 16.68
CA VAL A 574 -18.13 28.29 15.32
C VAL A 574 -19.00 27.08 15.01
N ASP A 575 -19.65 27.07 13.85
CA ASP A 575 -20.46 25.93 13.42
C ASP A 575 -19.62 24.89 12.69
N VAL A 576 -20.04 23.63 12.77
CA VAL A 576 -19.52 22.54 11.93
C VAL A 576 -20.62 22.00 11.03
N ILE A 577 -20.32 21.85 9.75
CA ILE A 577 -21.10 21.05 8.80
C ILE A 577 -20.17 20.12 8.05
N GLY A 578 -20.72 19.14 7.34
CA GLY A 578 -19.86 18.28 6.54
C GLY A 578 -20.49 17.01 6.00
N LEU A 579 -19.64 16.08 5.57
CA LEU A 579 -20.02 14.79 5.04
C LEU A 579 -19.63 13.70 6.04
N SER A 580 -20.59 13.12 6.77
CA SER A 580 -20.30 12.05 7.74
C SER A 580 -21.53 11.22 8.08
N LEU A 581 -21.32 10.12 8.79
CA LEU A 581 -22.37 9.18 9.16
C LEU A 581 -23.28 9.75 10.25
N PRO A 582 -24.61 9.56 10.15
CA PRO A 582 -25.56 9.87 11.21
C PRO A 582 -25.17 9.24 12.55
N THR A 583 -24.71 7.99 12.52
CA THR A 583 -24.35 7.23 13.72
C THR A 583 -23.25 7.87 14.56
N ILE A 584 -22.22 8.45 13.92
CA ILE A 584 -21.09 9.07 14.62
C ILE A 584 -21.30 10.56 14.90
N CYS A 585 -22.12 11.25 14.11
CA CYS A 585 -22.41 12.68 14.30
C CYS A 585 -23.59 12.97 15.22
N ARG A 586 -24.45 11.99 15.53
CA ARG A 586 -25.64 12.17 16.39
C ARG A 586 -25.37 12.88 17.71
N PRO A 587 -24.32 12.54 18.50
CA PRO A 587 -24.04 13.27 19.74
C PRO A 587 -23.71 14.75 19.51
N TYR A 588 -23.00 15.08 18.43
CA TYR A 588 -22.60 16.45 18.11
C TYR A 588 -23.73 17.30 17.54
N ILE A 589 -24.65 16.68 16.78
CA ILE A 589 -25.88 17.32 16.31
C ILE A 589 -26.83 17.62 17.46
N HIS A 590 -27.02 16.68 18.40
CA HIS A 590 -27.87 16.92 19.57
C HIS A 590 -27.35 18.05 20.46
N LYS A 591 -26.02 18.16 20.60
CA LYS A 591 -25.34 19.25 21.30
C LYS A 591 -25.34 20.58 20.53
N GLY A 592 -25.72 20.59 19.25
CA GLY A 592 -25.74 21.78 18.42
C GLY A 592 -24.35 22.31 18.01
N VAL A 593 -23.32 21.45 18.02
CA VAL A 593 -21.98 21.81 17.50
C VAL A 593 -21.90 21.53 16.00
N VAL A 594 -22.45 20.40 15.58
CA VAL A 594 -22.66 20.08 14.17
C VAL A 594 -24.09 20.49 13.82
N GLN A 595 -24.26 21.41 12.87
CA GLN A 595 -25.59 21.89 12.50
C GLN A 595 -26.27 20.96 11.51
N THR A 596 -25.51 20.55 10.49
CA THR A 596 -26.00 19.75 9.37
C THR A 596 -24.88 18.82 8.89
N ILE A 597 -25.20 17.57 8.62
CA ILE A 597 -24.38 16.72 7.75
C ILE A 597 -25.12 16.47 6.45
N VAL A 598 -24.37 16.41 5.36
CA VAL A 598 -24.87 16.07 4.03
C VAL A 598 -24.32 14.69 3.70
N LEU A 599 -25.17 13.74 3.33
CA LEU A 599 -24.70 12.40 2.95
C LEU A 599 -25.70 11.71 2.02
N TRP A 600 -25.67 10.40 2.01
CA TRP A 600 -26.52 9.47 1.27
C TRP A 600 -26.58 8.19 2.11
N ASN A 601 -27.48 7.28 1.77
CA ASN A 601 -27.50 5.99 2.44
C ASN A 601 -26.31 5.14 1.97
N THR A 602 -25.30 5.01 2.82
CA THR A 602 -24.06 4.28 2.56
C THR A 602 -24.30 2.79 2.35
N ARG A 603 -25.30 2.20 3.03
CA ARG A 603 -25.70 0.80 2.81
C ARG A 603 -26.29 0.62 1.41
N ASP A 604 -27.06 1.60 0.93
CA ASP A 604 -27.63 1.54 -0.42
C ASP A 604 -26.53 1.70 -1.48
N LEU A 605 -25.53 2.56 -1.23
CA LEU A 605 -24.35 2.65 -2.09
C LEU A 605 -23.57 1.32 -2.15
N GLY A 606 -23.32 0.70 -1.00
CA GLY A 606 -22.66 -0.61 -0.96
C GLY A 606 -23.47 -1.72 -1.64
N TYR A 607 -24.79 -1.70 -1.50
CA TYR A 607 -25.69 -2.61 -2.22
C TYR A 607 -25.57 -2.41 -3.74
N LEU A 608 -25.64 -1.16 -4.20
CA LEU A 608 -25.47 -0.80 -5.61
C LEU A 608 -24.11 -1.26 -6.14
N THR A 609 -23.06 -1.13 -5.33
CA THR A 609 -21.68 -1.49 -5.68
C THR A 609 -21.57 -2.95 -6.15
N VAL A 610 -22.13 -3.87 -5.37
CA VAL A 610 -22.12 -5.30 -5.74
C VAL A 610 -23.14 -5.60 -6.85
N TYR A 611 -24.32 -4.97 -6.80
CA TYR A 611 -25.37 -5.24 -7.77
C TYR A 611 -24.98 -4.81 -9.19
N ALA A 612 -24.42 -3.61 -9.34
CA ALA A 612 -23.94 -3.11 -10.63
C ALA A 612 -22.72 -3.91 -11.12
N GLY A 613 -21.81 -4.30 -10.21
CA GLY A 613 -20.70 -5.20 -10.54
C GLY A 613 -21.18 -6.54 -11.12
N TRP A 614 -22.22 -7.13 -10.52
CA TRP A 614 -22.85 -8.36 -11.01
C TRP A 614 -23.58 -8.19 -12.36
N LEU A 615 -24.26 -7.05 -12.56
CA LEU A 615 -24.89 -6.74 -13.86
C LEU A 615 -23.82 -6.58 -14.95
N ALA A 616 -22.76 -5.84 -14.67
CA ALA A 616 -21.68 -5.56 -15.61
C ALA A 616 -20.90 -6.83 -15.98
N SER A 617 -20.58 -7.70 -15.01
CA SER A 617 -19.88 -8.96 -15.28
C SER A 617 -20.65 -9.91 -16.20
N GLN A 618 -21.98 -9.84 -16.16
CA GLN A 618 -22.86 -10.58 -17.07
C GLN A 618 -23.26 -9.81 -18.33
N LYS A 619 -22.69 -8.62 -18.55
CA LYS A 619 -23.02 -7.73 -19.68
C LYS A 619 -24.51 -7.41 -19.78
N LYS A 620 -25.17 -7.20 -18.64
CA LYS A 620 -26.61 -6.89 -18.52
C LYS A 620 -26.93 -5.39 -18.53
N ILE A 621 -25.91 -4.53 -18.62
CA ILE A 621 -26.09 -3.08 -18.78
C ILE A 621 -25.90 -2.76 -20.27
N ALA A 622 -26.93 -2.20 -20.90
CA ALA A 622 -26.84 -1.77 -22.30
C ALA A 622 -25.90 -0.55 -22.43
N ALA A 623 -25.22 -0.42 -23.57
CA ALA A 623 -24.24 0.66 -23.78
C ALA A 623 -24.88 2.06 -23.82
N ASP A 624 -26.15 2.14 -24.21
CA ASP A 624 -26.98 3.35 -24.30
C ASP A 624 -28.03 3.42 -23.17
N ALA A 625 -27.87 2.62 -22.11
CA ALA A 625 -28.79 2.62 -20.99
C ALA A 625 -28.86 4.01 -20.35
N THR A 626 -30.07 4.54 -20.22
CA THR A 626 -30.36 5.76 -19.45
C THR A 626 -30.86 5.44 -18.03
N SER A 627 -31.14 4.17 -17.75
CA SER A 627 -31.53 3.67 -16.43
C SER A 627 -31.16 2.19 -16.26
N ILE A 628 -30.88 1.78 -15.02
CA ILE A 628 -30.73 0.36 -14.64
C ILE A 628 -31.70 -0.02 -13.53
N GLN A 629 -32.10 -1.30 -13.49
CA GLN A 629 -32.87 -1.87 -12.39
C GLN A 629 -31.94 -2.51 -11.37
N ALA A 630 -31.89 -1.94 -10.16
CA ALA A 630 -30.95 -2.32 -9.11
C ALA A 630 -31.64 -2.99 -7.89
N GLY A 631 -32.38 -4.07 -8.14
CA GLY A 631 -33.01 -4.86 -7.07
C GLY A 631 -33.94 -4.03 -6.19
N ARG A 632 -33.69 -3.99 -4.87
CA ARG A 632 -34.52 -3.23 -3.91
C ARG A 632 -34.42 -1.70 -4.07
N LEU A 633 -33.41 -1.21 -4.78
CA LEU A 633 -33.24 0.22 -5.07
C LEU A 633 -34.16 0.67 -6.22
N GLY A 634 -34.71 -0.27 -6.99
CA GLY A 634 -35.56 0.03 -8.14
C GLY A 634 -34.77 0.65 -9.30
N PRO A 635 -35.40 1.50 -10.12
CA PRO A 635 -34.74 2.17 -11.24
C PRO A 635 -33.78 3.26 -10.73
N LEU A 636 -32.55 3.26 -11.26
CA LEU A 636 -31.54 4.29 -11.04
C LEU A 636 -31.16 4.94 -12.37
N ASP A 637 -30.82 6.22 -12.34
CA ASP A 637 -30.47 6.99 -13.53
C ASP A 637 -29.03 6.69 -13.96
N VAL A 638 -28.82 6.63 -15.28
CA VAL A 638 -27.50 6.48 -15.91
C VAL A 638 -27.21 7.68 -16.79
N HIS A 639 -26.15 8.41 -16.45
CA HIS A 639 -25.67 9.57 -17.19
C HIS A 639 -24.35 9.22 -17.87
N GLY A 640 -24.43 8.82 -19.13
CA GLY A 640 -23.28 8.30 -19.86
C GLY A 640 -22.79 6.99 -19.24
N SER A 641 -21.67 7.04 -18.53
CA SER A 641 -21.11 5.89 -17.80
C SER A 641 -21.21 6.04 -16.28
N GLU A 642 -21.90 7.06 -15.78
CA GLU A 642 -22.17 7.25 -14.35
C GLU A 642 -23.54 6.70 -13.99
N ILE A 643 -23.60 5.91 -12.92
CA ILE A 643 -24.84 5.38 -12.33
C ILE A 643 -25.05 6.11 -11.01
N ILE A 644 -26.13 6.88 -10.91
CA ILE A 644 -26.35 7.79 -9.79
C ILE A 644 -27.30 7.15 -8.78
N LEU A 645 -26.85 6.97 -7.54
CA LEU A 645 -27.66 6.43 -6.46
C LEU A 645 -28.84 7.35 -6.12
N GLY A 646 -28.60 8.66 -6.06
CA GLY A 646 -29.65 9.62 -5.83
C GLY A 646 -29.15 11.04 -5.54
N LYS A 647 -29.97 11.79 -4.81
CA LYS A 647 -29.65 13.16 -4.37
C LYS A 647 -29.01 13.14 -2.99
N PRO A 648 -28.13 14.11 -2.66
CA PRO A 648 -27.60 14.23 -1.32
C PRO A 648 -28.73 14.53 -0.32
N MET A 649 -28.67 13.87 0.84
CA MET A 649 -29.57 14.01 1.97
C MET A 649 -29.03 15.03 2.95
N ILE A 650 -29.85 16.02 3.30
CA ILE A 650 -29.60 16.91 4.44
C ILE A 650 -30.04 16.19 5.70
N ILE A 651 -29.12 16.05 6.66
CA ILE A 651 -29.34 15.33 7.91
C ILE A 651 -29.04 16.30 9.05
N ASP A 652 -30.06 16.52 9.87
CA ASP A 652 -30.05 17.48 10.96
C ASP A 652 -30.79 16.89 12.17
N LYS A 653 -31.01 17.71 13.19
CA LYS A 653 -31.68 17.31 14.42
C LYS A 653 -33.11 16.76 14.21
N THR A 654 -33.76 17.07 13.09
CA THR A 654 -35.15 16.66 12.83
C THR A 654 -35.27 15.23 12.30
N ASN A 655 -34.23 14.69 11.67
CA ASN A 655 -34.28 13.39 11.00
C ASN A 655 -33.19 12.40 11.44
N ILE A 656 -32.12 12.85 12.11
CA ILE A 656 -30.95 12.01 12.43
C ILE A 656 -31.27 10.75 13.25
N ASP A 657 -32.26 10.81 14.15
CA ASP A 657 -32.60 9.69 15.01
C ASP A 657 -33.30 8.54 14.26
N ARG A 658 -33.73 8.78 13.01
CA ARG A 658 -34.34 7.77 12.14
C ARG A 658 -33.32 7.05 11.26
N LEU A 659 -32.07 7.52 11.24
CA LEU A 659 -31.02 7.02 10.36
C LEU A 659 -30.03 6.17 11.18
N ASN A 660 -29.86 4.92 10.78
CA ASN A 660 -29.03 3.93 11.47
C ASN A 660 -28.06 3.25 10.51
N PHE A 661 -27.20 4.06 9.89
CA PHE A 661 -26.09 3.62 9.06
C PHE A 661 -24.82 4.38 9.39
#